data_AF-A0A3M6E157-F1
#
_entry.id   AF-A0A3M6E157-F1
#
_cell.length_a   1.000
_cell.length_b   1.000
_cell.length_c   1.000
_cell.angle_alpha   90.00
_cell.angle_beta   90.00
_cell.angle_gamma   90.00
#
_symmetry.space_group_name_H-M   'P 1'
#
loop_
_entity.id
_entity.type
_entity.pdbx_description
1 polymer ?
#
loop_
_entity_poly.entity_id
_entity_poly.type
_entity_poly.pdbx_seq_one_letter_code
_entity_poly.pdbx_strand_id
1 'polypeptide(L)'
;MERVPTQPHDGSSVLLVVDDYPENLVTMCAVLQRTDWHIVTASSGIEALTVLLEQEVDLVLLDVQMPGMDGFEVARLMRGSQRTRLTPIIFLTANEQTQDAVQKGYANGATDYLFKPFDPNVLKPKVQTLLEQQRNRRALQQLSLELESARAFNASVLANVAEGILVVDEAGTISFANPAICQLLSASVDQLRGTQVLDYIIEPQVGEWLESGFYKHYRKADTYRVHDAVLRTAQGTQLPVALSCAALPAEQKAMVMTVLDMSVVRDLYQQLEKQAVTDALTGLLNRRGLYQAVEGMLLRKEQTDKYLVVLFMDLDGFKQINDALGHDAGDQVLLWVAEQFKDSMRPYDVLARIGGDEFTVVIDGLDYPEQAAKIAEKLIERVSGRRQVDGIDITLGASVGIATFPDCGSNLDGLLRAADIAMYEAKRAGRQQYRFYDQNMNGRARSRLMLEESVRTAIDGKDFSVVYQPQVHVADGRLRGFEALLRWQHPAVGEVPPALFIPLLEETRLINRLGSWIFDQGAEQRQAWSRVFAADVVLSVCVSPTQFYMPNLASELKRAMDRFELKPGQIEVEITESSLVHNLTHSHKQLKLLHDVGVRIALDDFGTGECSLSHLRNLQLDTLKLDRRFVANIVESRREAAMASSIIDLSRNLDMLVIAEGVETPEQYQWLADNGCQVMQGFLIAHPMVPEDALRFPGHFEVAGLRSSGLL
;
A
#
# COMPACT_ATOMS: atom_id res chain seq x y z
N MET A 1 -87.79 -5.99 -37.58
CA MET A 1 -87.43 -5.99 -36.14
C MET A 1 -86.25 -6.94 -35.99
N GLU A 2 -85.05 -6.40 -36.24
CA GLU A 2 -83.79 -7.11 -36.08
C GLU A 2 -83.54 -7.35 -34.59
N ARG A 3 -83.35 -8.61 -34.20
CA ARG A 3 -82.84 -8.96 -32.88
C ARG A 3 -81.31 -8.98 -32.95
N VAL A 4 -80.72 -8.06 -32.20
CA VAL A 4 -79.29 -7.98 -31.86
C VAL A 4 -78.81 -9.34 -31.32
N PRO A 5 -77.66 -9.88 -31.78
CA PRO A 5 -77.05 -11.04 -31.13
C PRO A 5 -76.39 -10.58 -29.82
N THR A 6 -76.91 -11.08 -28.70
CA THR A 6 -76.30 -10.97 -27.38
C THR A 6 -74.97 -11.73 -27.39
N GLN A 7 -73.87 -11.02 -27.13
CA GLN A 7 -72.57 -11.63 -26.87
C GLN A 7 -72.67 -12.62 -25.70
N PRO A 8 -72.00 -13.78 -25.73
CA PRO A 8 -72.02 -14.74 -24.64
C PRO A 8 -71.40 -14.12 -23.39
N HIS A 9 -72.06 -14.28 -22.25
CA HIS A 9 -71.48 -13.97 -20.95
C HIS A 9 -70.20 -14.80 -20.74
N ASP A 10 -69.14 -14.10 -20.33
CA ASP A 10 -67.83 -14.62 -19.97
C ASP A 10 -67.99 -15.77 -18.95
N GLY A 11 -67.74 -17.02 -19.39
CA GLY A 11 -67.85 -18.24 -18.59
C GLY A 11 -69.02 -19.20 -18.89
N SER A 12 -69.91 -18.88 -19.84
CA SER A 12 -70.97 -19.82 -20.26
C SER A 12 -70.43 -20.88 -21.22
N SER A 13 -70.71 -22.16 -20.95
CA SER A 13 -70.22 -23.25 -21.81
C SER A 13 -71.04 -23.38 -23.08
N VAL A 14 -70.45 -23.83 -24.19
CA VAL A 14 -71.17 -24.00 -25.45
C VAL A 14 -71.57 -25.46 -25.66
N LEU A 15 -72.87 -25.71 -25.72
CA LEU A 15 -73.46 -27.02 -25.99
C LEU A 15 -73.99 -27.06 -27.42
N LEU A 16 -73.41 -27.91 -28.27
CA LEU A 16 -73.92 -28.13 -29.63
C LEU A 16 -74.92 -29.28 -29.63
N VAL A 17 -76.11 -29.04 -30.17
CA VAL A 17 -77.16 -30.04 -30.34
C VAL A 17 -77.40 -30.26 -31.83
N VAL A 18 -77.25 -31.50 -32.28
CA VAL A 18 -77.32 -31.86 -33.70
C VAL A 18 -78.41 -32.90 -33.91
N ASP A 19 -79.41 -32.56 -34.72
CA ASP A 19 -80.54 -33.42 -35.06
C ASP A 19 -81.15 -32.97 -36.39
N ASP A 20 -81.55 -33.91 -37.25
CA ASP A 20 -82.12 -33.63 -38.56
C ASP A 20 -83.60 -33.22 -38.50
N TYR A 21 -84.28 -33.51 -37.39
CA TYR A 21 -85.66 -33.10 -37.16
C TYR A 21 -85.73 -31.80 -36.34
N PRO A 22 -86.30 -30.70 -36.89
CA PRO A 22 -86.46 -29.43 -36.18
C PRO A 22 -87.24 -29.55 -34.86
N GLU A 23 -88.18 -30.49 -34.78
CA GLU A 23 -88.98 -30.76 -33.58
C GLU A 23 -88.13 -31.27 -32.41
N ASN A 24 -87.11 -32.10 -32.70
CA ASN A 24 -86.19 -32.62 -31.68
C ASN A 24 -85.28 -31.52 -31.14
N LEU A 25 -84.77 -30.66 -32.04
CA LEU A 25 -83.95 -29.50 -31.66
C LEU A 25 -84.69 -28.56 -30.71
N VAL A 26 -85.94 -28.20 -31.04
CA VAL A 26 -86.77 -27.34 -30.18
C VAL A 26 -87.03 -28.01 -28.82
N THR A 27 -87.34 -29.31 -28.81
CA THR A 27 -87.58 -30.07 -27.57
C THR A 27 -86.34 -30.12 -26.68
N MET A 28 -85.17 -30.41 -27.26
CA MET A 28 -83.91 -30.46 -26.54
C MET A 28 -83.49 -29.09 -26.00
N CYS A 29 -83.65 -28.04 -26.82
CA CYS A 29 -83.43 -26.67 -26.38
C CYS A 29 -84.31 -26.32 -25.18
N ALA A 30 -85.59 -26.70 -25.18
CA ALA A 30 -86.50 -26.45 -24.07
C ALA A 30 -86.12 -27.22 -22.79
N VAL A 31 -85.72 -28.49 -22.91
CA VAL A 31 -85.30 -29.33 -21.76
C VAL A 31 -83.98 -28.87 -21.15
N LEU A 32 -83.05 -28.44 -22.01
CA LEU A 32 -81.69 -28.04 -21.63
C LEU A 32 -81.56 -26.54 -21.36
N GLN A 33 -82.65 -25.77 -21.48
CA GLN A 33 -82.64 -24.32 -21.28
C GLN A 33 -82.20 -23.98 -19.86
N ARG A 34 -81.02 -23.40 -19.74
CA ARG A 34 -80.44 -22.92 -18.48
C ARG A 34 -79.54 -21.70 -18.75
N THR A 35 -79.05 -21.09 -17.68
CA THR A 35 -78.19 -19.91 -17.71
C THR A 35 -76.68 -20.24 -17.67
N ASP A 36 -76.30 -21.49 -17.41
CA ASP A 36 -74.92 -21.95 -17.22
C ASP A 36 -74.23 -22.42 -18.52
N TRP A 37 -74.99 -22.59 -19.60
CA TRP A 37 -74.48 -22.88 -20.94
C TRP A 37 -75.35 -22.28 -22.05
N HIS A 38 -74.73 -21.97 -23.17
CA HIS A 38 -75.37 -21.52 -24.40
C HIS A 38 -75.58 -22.72 -25.34
N ILE A 39 -76.79 -22.87 -25.86
CA ILE A 39 -77.15 -23.97 -26.76
C ILE A 39 -77.05 -23.46 -28.20
N VAL A 40 -76.31 -24.19 -29.01
CA VAL A 40 -76.21 -23.97 -30.46
C VAL A 40 -76.79 -25.20 -31.15
N THR A 41 -77.61 -25.00 -32.17
CA THR A 41 -78.28 -26.10 -32.87
C THR A 41 -77.74 -26.24 -34.28
N ALA A 42 -77.64 -27.47 -34.78
CA ALA A 42 -77.36 -27.79 -36.17
C ALA A 42 -78.37 -28.83 -36.68
N SER A 43 -78.82 -28.64 -37.91
CA SER A 43 -79.83 -29.49 -38.57
C SER A 43 -79.23 -30.60 -39.43
N SER A 44 -77.89 -30.67 -39.53
CA SER A 44 -77.18 -31.71 -40.27
C SER A 44 -75.75 -31.90 -39.76
N GLY A 45 -75.12 -33.04 -40.10
CA GLY A 45 -73.72 -33.29 -39.77
C GLY A 45 -72.74 -32.28 -40.39
N ILE A 46 -73.02 -31.77 -41.59
CA ILE A 46 -72.19 -30.74 -42.25
C ILE A 46 -72.28 -29.41 -41.48
N GLU A 47 -73.49 -28.99 -41.12
CA GLU A 47 -73.71 -27.77 -40.34
C GLU A 47 -73.04 -27.87 -38.96
N ALA A 48 -73.10 -29.04 -38.31
CA ALA A 48 -72.42 -29.28 -37.04
C ALA A 48 -70.90 -29.11 -37.15
N LEU A 49 -70.27 -29.60 -38.22
CA LEU A 49 -68.85 -29.40 -38.47
C LEU A 49 -68.50 -27.94 -38.76
N THR A 50 -69.34 -27.21 -39.50
CA THR A 50 -69.19 -25.77 -39.71
C THR A 50 -69.18 -25.02 -38.38
N VAL A 51 -70.14 -25.32 -37.50
CA VAL A 51 -70.21 -24.73 -36.15
C VAL A 51 -68.95 -25.02 -35.32
N LEU A 52 -68.43 -26.24 -35.39
CA LEU A 52 -67.21 -26.66 -34.69
C LEU A 52 -65.93 -26.00 -35.22
N LEU A 53 -65.96 -25.46 -36.45
CA LEU A 53 -64.88 -24.65 -37.02
C LEU A 53 -65.00 -23.18 -36.60
N GLU A 54 -66.21 -22.65 -36.57
CA GLU A 54 -66.49 -21.23 -36.28
C GLU A 54 -66.35 -20.88 -34.80
N GLN A 55 -66.71 -21.78 -33.89
CA GLN A 55 -66.66 -21.53 -32.45
C GLN A 55 -66.21 -22.74 -31.63
N GLU A 56 -65.74 -22.48 -30.41
CA GLU A 56 -65.37 -23.56 -29.49
C GLU A 56 -66.60 -24.16 -28.82
N VAL A 57 -66.74 -25.48 -28.96
CA VAL A 57 -67.84 -26.25 -28.37
C VAL A 57 -67.31 -27.13 -27.24
N ASP A 58 -68.00 -27.11 -26.10
CA ASP A 58 -67.62 -27.82 -24.87
C ASP A 58 -68.20 -29.22 -24.78
N LEU A 59 -69.35 -29.46 -25.42
CA LEU A 59 -70.02 -30.75 -25.48
C LEU A 59 -70.90 -30.82 -26.72
N VAL A 60 -70.95 -31.97 -27.37
CA VAL A 60 -71.83 -32.22 -28.53
C VAL A 60 -72.85 -33.29 -28.17
N LEU A 61 -74.14 -32.96 -28.30
CA LEU A 61 -75.23 -33.92 -28.38
C LEU A 61 -75.50 -34.20 -29.85
N LEU A 62 -75.25 -35.42 -30.28
CA LEU A 62 -75.19 -35.77 -31.70
C LEU A 62 -76.18 -36.89 -32.00
N ASP A 63 -77.16 -36.62 -32.86
CA ASP A 63 -77.99 -37.70 -33.39
C ASP A 63 -77.17 -38.65 -34.28
N VAL A 64 -77.45 -39.94 -34.16
CA VAL A 64 -76.75 -40.98 -34.92
C VAL A 64 -77.30 -41.11 -36.34
N GLN A 65 -78.61 -40.93 -36.55
CA GLN A 65 -79.30 -41.26 -37.80
C GLN A 65 -79.71 -39.98 -38.54
N MET A 66 -78.76 -39.38 -39.24
CA MET A 66 -78.99 -38.18 -40.06
C MET A 66 -78.76 -38.45 -41.56
N PRO A 67 -79.51 -37.79 -42.46
CA PRO A 67 -79.33 -37.95 -43.90
C PRO A 67 -78.02 -37.33 -44.40
N GLY A 68 -77.36 -38.02 -45.33
CA GLY A 68 -76.10 -37.58 -45.95
C GLY A 68 -74.87 -37.96 -45.14
N MET A 69 -74.68 -37.35 -43.96
CA MET A 69 -73.57 -37.62 -43.06
C MET A 69 -74.12 -38.05 -41.69
N ASP A 70 -73.83 -39.29 -41.29
CA ASP A 70 -74.31 -39.84 -40.03
C ASP A 70 -73.50 -39.33 -38.82
N GLY A 71 -74.02 -39.52 -37.61
CA GLY A 71 -73.35 -39.06 -36.40
C GLY A 71 -71.98 -39.72 -36.16
N PHE A 72 -71.75 -40.94 -36.66
CA PHE A 72 -70.46 -41.61 -36.49
C PHE A 72 -69.38 -40.97 -37.36
N GLU A 73 -69.72 -40.55 -38.58
CA GLU A 73 -68.82 -39.86 -39.49
C GLU A 73 -68.42 -38.49 -38.95
N VAL A 74 -69.37 -37.73 -38.38
CA VAL A 74 -69.10 -36.45 -37.69
C VAL A 74 -68.15 -36.67 -36.51
N ALA A 75 -68.40 -37.66 -35.65
CA ALA A 75 -67.53 -37.96 -34.51
C ALA A 75 -66.11 -38.36 -34.95
N ARG A 76 -65.98 -39.16 -36.01
CA ARG A 76 -64.66 -39.53 -36.58
C ARG A 76 -63.89 -38.30 -37.04
N LEU A 77 -64.56 -37.37 -37.73
CA LEU A 77 -63.96 -36.12 -38.19
C LEU A 77 -63.56 -35.21 -37.01
N MET A 78 -64.38 -35.14 -35.96
CA MET A 78 -64.01 -34.43 -34.72
C MET A 78 -62.76 -35.03 -34.07
N ARG A 79 -62.64 -36.35 -34.01
CA ARG A 79 -61.46 -37.03 -33.45
C ARG A 79 -60.20 -36.84 -34.28
N GLY A 80 -60.33 -36.53 -35.57
CA GLY A 80 -59.22 -36.21 -36.47
C GLY A 80 -58.66 -34.79 -36.34
N SER A 81 -59.40 -33.85 -35.72
CA SER A 81 -58.98 -32.45 -35.58
C SER A 81 -58.33 -32.17 -34.23
N GLN A 82 -57.18 -31.48 -34.20
CA GLN A 82 -56.52 -31.08 -32.94
C GLN A 82 -57.41 -30.24 -32.03
N ARG A 83 -58.37 -29.49 -32.59
CA ARG A 83 -59.25 -28.58 -31.85
C ARG A 83 -60.42 -29.30 -31.17
N THR A 84 -60.98 -30.35 -31.80
CA THR A 84 -62.22 -31.01 -31.34
C THR A 84 -62.01 -32.46 -30.89
N ARG A 85 -60.79 -33.00 -31.02
CA ARG A 85 -60.48 -34.39 -30.67
C ARG A 85 -60.76 -34.73 -29.21
N LEU A 86 -60.71 -33.75 -28.32
CA LEU A 86 -60.97 -33.95 -26.90
C LEU A 86 -62.36 -33.45 -26.45
N THR A 87 -63.19 -32.93 -27.35
CA THR A 87 -64.55 -32.48 -27.03
C THR A 87 -65.43 -33.70 -26.77
N PRO A 88 -66.11 -33.80 -25.61
CA PRO A 88 -67.00 -34.91 -25.32
C PRO A 88 -68.19 -34.95 -26.29
N ILE A 89 -68.64 -36.16 -26.60
CA ILE A 89 -69.78 -36.40 -27.52
C ILE A 89 -70.76 -37.33 -26.81
N ILE A 90 -72.02 -36.94 -26.71
CA ILE A 90 -73.13 -37.82 -26.32
C ILE A 90 -73.91 -38.16 -27.58
N PHE A 91 -74.01 -39.44 -27.91
CA PHE A 91 -74.85 -39.87 -29.02
C PHE A 91 -76.30 -40.05 -28.60
N LEU A 92 -77.21 -39.61 -29.46
CA LEU A 92 -78.64 -39.82 -29.34
C LEU A 92 -79.06 -40.88 -30.37
N THR A 93 -79.76 -41.92 -29.91
CA THR A 93 -80.15 -43.04 -30.79
C THR A 93 -81.58 -43.51 -30.54
N ALA A 94 -82.28 -43.94 -31.59
CA ALA A 94 -83.70 -44.31 -31.55
C ALA A 94 -83.97 -45.82 -31.33
N ASN A 95 -82.95 -46.69 -31.35
CA ASN A 95 -83.14 -48.14 -31.29
C ASN A 95 -82.57 -48.76 -30.00
N GLU A 96 -83.40 -49.51 -29.27
CA GLU A 96 -83.03 -50.17 -28.01
C GLU A 96 -82.32 -51.54 -28.16
N GLN A 97 -81.93 -51.99 -29.35
CA GLN A 97 -81.32 -53.34 -29.50
C GLN A 97 -80.21 -53.44 -30.54
N THR A 98 -78.95 -53.34 -30.09
CA THR A 98 -77.83 -54.28 -30.37
C THR A 98 -76.56 -53.80 -29.63
N GLN A 99 -75.89 -54.70 -28.88
CA GLN A 99 -74.58 -54.40 -28.26
C GLN A 99 -73.54 -53.87 -29.26
N ASP A 100 -73.68 -54.24 -30.53
CA ASP A 100 -72.78 -53.86 -31.63
C ASP A 100 -72.83 -52.35 -31.98
N ALA A 101 -73.99 -51.69 -31.81
CA ALA A 101 -74.13 -50.25 -32.06
C ALA A 101 -73.48 -49.40 -30.95
N VAL A 102 -73.60 -49.83 -29.70
CA VAL A 102 -72.93 -49.21 -28.54
C VAL A 102 -71.42 -49.42 -28.61
N GLN A 103 -70.96 -50.63 -28.99
CA GLN A 103 -69.53 -50.90 -29.21
C GLN A 103 -68.93 -50.09 -30.36
N LYS A 104 -69.60 -50.02 -31.51
CA LYS A 104 -69.16 -49.19 -32.65
C LYS A 104 -69.05 -47.73 -32.29
N GLY A 105 -69.98 -47.21 -31.50
CA GLY A 105 -69.94 -45.82 -31.13
C GLY A 105 -68.81 -45.49 -30.12
N TYR A 106 -68.55 -46.32 -29.10
CA TYR A 106 -67.40 -46.10 -28.21
C TYR A 106 -66.09 -46.22 -28.99
N ALA A 107 -66.01 -47.15 -29.95
CA ALA A 107 -64.89 -47.27 -30.87
C ALA A 107 -64.71 -46.02 -31.78
N ASN A 108 -65.81 -45.33 -32.11
CA ASN A 108 -65.83 -44.08 -32.87
C ASN A 108 -65.70 -42.81 -31.99
N GLY A 109 -65.47 -42.98 -30.67
CA GLY A 109 -65.03 -41.90 -29.79
C GLY A 109 -66.13 -41.17 -29.02
N ALA A 110 -67.31 -41.75 -28.82
CA ALA A 110 -68.31 -41.16 -27.93
C ALA A 110 -67.92 -41.24 -26.46
N THR A 111 -68.40 -40.27 -25.69
CA THR A 111 -68.26 -40.22 -24.24
C THR A 111 -69.44 -40.90 -23.55
N ASP A 112 -70.65 -40.79 -24.10
CA ASP A 112 -71.86 -41.37 -23.52
C ASP A 112 -72.96 -41.60 -24.57
N TYR A 113 -74.04 -42.31 -24.21
CA TYR A 113 -75.19 -42.61 -25.06
C TYR A 113 -76.52 -42.32 -24.37
N LEU A 114 -77.50 -41.83 -25.13
CA LEU A 114 -78.88 -41.66 -24.69
C LEU A 114 -79.88 -42.17 -25.74
N PHE A 115 -80.92 -42.85 -25.27
CA PHE A 115 -81.98 -43.41 -26.12
C PHE A 115 -83.16 -42.45 -26.22
N LYS A 116 -83.76 -42.31 -27.41
CA LYS A 116 -85.00 -41.55 -27.64
C LYS A 116 -86.22 -42.47 -27.47
N PRO A 117 -87.27 -42.07 -26.73
CA PRO A 117 -87.42 -40.81 -26.00
C PRO A 117 -86.58 -40.79 -24.70
N PHE A 118 -85.82 -39.71 -24.47
CA PHE A 118 -84.94 -39.57 -23.29
C PHE A 118 -85.68 -38.95 -22.11
N ASP A 119 -85.36 -39.39 -20.88
CA ASP A 119 -85.85 -38.75 -19.65
C ASP A 119 -85.10 -37.42 -19.42
N PRO A 120 -85.81 -36.28 -19.35
CA PRO A 120 -85.23 -34.97 -19.00
C PRO A 120 -84.40 -35.00 -17.70
N ASN A 121 -84.77 -35.84 -16.74
CA ASN A 121 -84.09 -35.98 -15.45
C ASN A 121 -82.74 -36.72 -15.56
N VAL A 122 -82.47 -37.39 -16.68
CA VAL A 122 -81.21 -38.12 -16.93
C VAL A 122 -80.29 -37.35 -17.88
N LEU A 123 -80.86 -36.72 -18.92
CA LEU A 123 -80.10 -35.95 -19.90
C LEU A 123 -79.42 -34.73 -19.25
N LYS A 124 -80.14 -33.99 -18.41
CA LYS A 124 -79.66 -32.73 -17.81
C LYS A 124 -78.47 -32.93 -16.87
N PRO A 125 -78.47 -33.90 -15.92
CA PRO A 125 -77.29 -34.17 -15.09
C PRO A 125 -76.08 -34.67 -15.88
N LYS A 126 -76.27 -35.51 -16.91
CA LYS A 126 -75.16 -36.01 -17.75
C LYS A 126 -74.46 -34.88 -18.51
N VAL A 127 -75.23 -33.99 -19.12
CA VAL A 127 -74.71 -32.78 -19.78
C VAL A 127 -73.92 -31.94 -18.80
N GLN A 128 -74.46 -31.72 -17.60
CA GLN A 128 -73.79 -30.92 -16.56
C GLN A 128 -72.44 -31.54 -16.15
N THR A 129 -72.39 -32.83 -15.83
CA THR A 129 -71.15 -33.50 -15.40
C THR A 129 -70.06 -33.43 -16.47
N LEU A 130 -70.40 -33.65 -17.74
CA LEU A 130 -69.40 -33.61 -18.82
C LEU A 130 -68.91 -32.18 -19.10
N LEU A 131 -69.79 -31.18 -19.02
CA LEU A 131 -69.39 -29.77 -19.12
C LEU A 131 -68.48 -29.35 -17.97
N GLU A 132 -68.77 -29.76 -16.73
CA GLU A 132 -67.90 -29.50 -15.57
C GLU A 132 -66.51 -30.15 -15.73
N GLN A 133 -66.45 -31.42 -16.20
CA GLN A 133 -65.20 -32.10 -16.49
C GLN A 133 -64.38 -31.40 -17.58
N GLN A 134 -65.04 -30.93 -18.64
CA GLN A 134 -64.40 -30.21 -19.73
C GLN A 134 -63.79 -28.87 -19.25
N ARG A 135 -64.52 -28.13 -18.41
CA ARG A 135 -64.04 -26.88 -17.79
C ARG A 135 -62.81 -27.12 -16.94
N ASN A 136 -62.85 -28.11 -16.03
CA ASN A 136 -61.72 -28.45 -15.17
C ASN A 136 -60.47 -28.83 -15.97
N ARG A 137 -60.63 -29.60 -17.05
CA ARG A 137 -59.51 -30.00 -17.90
C ARG A 137 -58.86 -28.80 -18.58
N ARG A 138 -59.64 -27.87 -19.14
CA ARG A 138 -59.10 -26.65 -19.76
C ARG A 138 -58.38 -25.77 -18.75
N ALA A 139 -58.96 -25.58 -17.55
CA ALA A 139 -58.34 -24.81 -16.48
C ALA A 139 -56.96 -25.39 -16.08
N LEU A 140 -56.85 -26.71 -15.97
CA LEU A 140 -55.57 -27.37 -15.67
C LEU A 140 -54.53 -27.20 -16.78
N GLN A 141 -54.94 -27.31 -18.05
CA GLN A 141 -54.04 -27.09 -19.19
C GLN A 141 -53.53 -25.64 -19.23
N GLN A 142 -54.42 -24.68 -18.99
CA GLN A 142 -54.07 -23.27 -18.95
C GLN A 142 -53.08 -22.97 -17.82
N LEU A 143 -53.35 -23.47 -16.60
CA LEU A 143 -52.44 -23.29 -15.47
C LEU A 143 -51.07 -23.93 -15.69
N SER A 144 -51.03 -25.10 -16.35
CA SER A 144 -49.76 -25.76 -16.71
C SER A 144 -48.93 -24.91 -17.68
N LEU A 145 -49.57 -24.35 -18.70
CA LEU A 145 -48.93 -23.45 -19.67
C LEU A 145 -48.45 -22.15 -19.01
N GLU A 146 -49.26 -21.57 -18.13
CA GLU A 146 -48.88 -20.38 -17.36
C GLU A 146 -47.67 -20.66 -16.45
N LEU A 147 -47.64 -21.83 -15.79
CA LEU A 147 -46.51 -22.23 -14.95
C LEU A 147 -45.22 -22.47 -15.76
N GLU A 148 -45.32 -23.14 -16.91
CA GLU A 148 -44.17 -23.34 -17.81
C GLU A 148 -43.64 -22.00 -18.35
N SER A 149 -44.54 -21.12 -18.78
CA SER A 149 -44.20 -19.77 -19.23
C SER A 149 -43.52 -18.96 -18.12
N ALA A 150 -44.08 -18.98 -16.90
CA ALA A 150 -43.49 -18.29 -15.74
C ALA A 150 -42.10 -18.84 -15.38
N ARG A 151 -41.91 -20.17 -15.44
CA ARG A 151 -40.60 -20.81 -15.22
C ARG A 151 -39.58 -20.40 -16.27
N ALA A 152 -39.95 -20.45 -17.55
CA ALA A 152 -39.08 -20.04 -18.65
C ALA A 152 -38.72 -18.55 -18.57
N PHE A 153 -39.70 -17.69 -18.23
CA PHE A 153 -39.48 -16.28 -18.00
C PHE A 153 -38.48 -16.03 -16.86
N ASN A 154 -38.69 -16.64 -15.69
CA ASN A 154 -37.78 -16.48 -14.54
C ASN A 154 -36.35 -16.97 -14.84
N ALA A 155 -36.21 -18.11 -15.54
CA ALA A 155 -34.91 -18.61 -15.96
C ALA A 155 -34.20 -17.64 -16.93
N SER A 156 -34.94 -17.05 -17.87
CA SER A 156 -34.42 -16.04 -18.80
C SER A 156 -34.01 -14.76 -18.10
N VAL A 157 -34.79 -14.29 -17.12
CA VAL A 157 -34.42 -13.14 -16.29
C VAL A 157 -33.09 -13.42 -15.59
N LEU A 158 -32.98 -14.52 -14.84
CA LEU A 158 -31.75 -14.88 -14.10
C LEU A 158 -30.53 -15.09 -14.99
N ALA A 159 -30.72 -15.52 -16.24
CA ALA A 159 -29.64 -15.71 -17.21
C ALA A 159 -29.11 -14.38 -17.78
N ASN A 160 -29.93 -13.33 -17.81
CA ASN A 160 -29.57 -12.01 -18.35
C ASN A 160 -29.19 -10.98 -17.26
N VAL A 161 -29.31 -11.33 -15.97
CA VAL A 161 -28.83 -10.47 -14.89
C VAL A 161 -27.29 -10.42 -14.92
N ALA A 162 -26.73 -9.21 -14.87
CA ALA A 162 -25.28 -8.99 -14.85
C ALA A 162 -24.64 -9.32 -13.49
N GLU A 163 -25.42 -9.27 -12.40
CA GLU A 163 -24.97 -9.69 -11.07
C GLU A 163 -24.86 -11.22 -10.96
N GLY A 164 -23.80 -11.67 -10.30
CA GLY A 164 -23.66 -13.08 -9.93
C GLY A 164 -24.66 -13.43 -8.83
N ILE A 165 -25.42 -14.51 -9.02
CA ILE A 165 -26.40 -14.99 -8.06
C ILE A 165 -26.06 -16.43 -7.65
N LEU A 166 -25.95 -16.64 -6.35
CA LEU A 166 -25.80 -17.94 -5.71
C LEU A 166 -26.98 -18.20 -4.77
N VAL A 167 -27.40 -19.45 -4.66
CA VAL A 167 -28.28 -19.90 -3.57
C VAL A 167 -27.51 -20.88 -2.72
N VAL A 168 -27.44 -20.58 -1.43
CA VAL A 168 -26.67 -21.34 -0.44
C VAL A 168 -27.63 -21.92 0.59
N ASP A 169 -27.45 -23.19 0.93
CA ASP A 169 -28.27 -23.84 1.96
C ASP A 169 -27.86 -23.44 3.39
N GLU A 170 -28.57 -23.96 4.40
CA GLU A 170 -28.25 -23.70 5.81
C GLU A 170 -26.84 -24.14 6.22
N ALA A 171 -26.23 -25.09 5.51
CA ALA A 171 -24.90 -25.64 5.79
C ALA A 171 -23.76 -24.91 5.05
N GLY A 172 -24.07 -23.91 4.21
CA GLY A 172 -23.06 -23.17 3.45
C GLY A 172 -22.78 -23.74 2.06
N THR A 173 -23.55 -24.74 1.63
CA THR A 173 -23.35 -25.43 0.36
C THR A 173 -24.07 -24.71 -0.78
N ILE A 174 -23.38 -24.51 -1.90
CA ILE A 174 -23.95 -23.89 -3.08
C ILE A 174 -24.91 -24.87 -3.76
N SER A 175 -26.18 -24.47 -3.87
CA SER A 175 -27.25 -25.26 -4.50
C SER A 175 -27.60 -24.78 -5.92
N PHE A 176 -27.40 -23.49 -6.20
CA PHE A 176 -27.67 -22.85 -7.49
C PHE A 176 -26.63 -21.75 -7.77
N ALA A 177 -26.29 -21.60 -9.05
CA ALA A 177 -25.40 -20.55 -9.57
C ALA A 177 -25.94 -20.09 -10.94
N ASN A 178 -26.08 -18.78 -11.14
CA ASN A 178 -26.45 -18.23 -12.45
C ASN A 178 -25.23 -18.14 -13.39
N PRO A 179 -25.43 -17.86 -14.70
CA PRO A 179 -24.33 -17.71 -15.64
C PRO A 179 -23.34 -16.59 -15.28
N ALA A 180 -23.80 -15.47 -14.71
CA ALA A 180 -22.94 -14.36 -14.35
C ALA A 180 -21.94 -14.73 -13.24
N ILE A 181 -22.34 -15.43 -12.18
CA ILE A 181 -21.38 -15.85 -11.14
C ILE A 181 -20.39 -16.89 -11.67
N CYS A 182 -20.81 -17.74 -12.60
CA CYS A 182 -19.93 -18.70 -13.27
C CYS A 182 -18.82 -17.98 -14.05
N GLN A 183 -19.16 -16.89 -14.74
CA GLN A 183 -18.17 -16.04 -15.43
C GLN A 183 -17.25 -15.34 -14.43
N LEU A 184 -17.79 -14.72 -13.38
CA LEU A 184 -17.00 -14.02 -12.34
C LEU A 184 -16.00 -14.93 -11.64
N LEU A 185 -16.43 -16.13 -11.24
CA LEU A 185 -15.56 -17.11 -10.56
C LEU A 185 -14.71 -17.94 -11.53
N SER A 186 -14.92 -17.80 -12.85
CA SER A 186 -14.29 -18.65 -13.88
C SER A 186 -14.49 -20.14 -13.62
N ALA A 187 -15.72 -20.53 -13.24
CA ALA A 187 -16.10 -21.89 -12.87
C ALA A 187 -17.43 -22.29 -13.53
N SER A 188 -17.63 -23.57 -13.82
CA SER A 188 -18.91 -24.07 -14.32
C SER A 188 -19.93 -24.26 -13.19
N VAL A 189 -21.22 -24.31 -13.53
CA VAL A 189 -22.29 -24.60 -12.55
C VAL A 189 -22.03 -25.92 -11.83
N ASP A 190 -21.55 -26.94 -12.53
CA ASP A 190 -21.24 -28.26 -11.95
C ASP A 190 -20.06 -28.24 -10.99
N GLN A 191 -19.11 -27.31 -11.16
CA GLN A 191 -17.99 -27.12 -10.24
C GLN A 191 -18.39 -26.36 -8.98
N LEU A 192 -19.31 -25.39 -9.12
CA LEU A 192 -19.78 -24.60 -7.98
C LEU A 192 -20.78 -25.39 -7.13
N ARG A 193 -21.69 -26.12 -7.76
CA ARG A 193 -22.76 -26.84 -7.05
C ARG A 193 -22.20 -27.94 -6.15
N GLY A 194 -22.61 -27.94 -4.89
CA GLY A 194 -22.14 -28.90 -3.89
C GLY A 194 -20.85 -28.51 -3.17
N THR A 195 -20.23 -27.39 -3.52
CA THR A 195 -19.04 -26.86 -2.82
C THR A 195 -19.43 -25.85 -1.75
N GLN A 196 -18.50 -25.55 -0.84
CA GLN A 196 -18.71 -24.59 0.24
C GLN A 196 -18.51 -23.16 -0.27
N VAL A 197 -19.46 -22.26 0.03
CA VAL A 197 -19.37 -20.87 -0.43
C VAL A 197 -18.13 -20.14 0.14
N LEU A 198 -17.69 -20.53 1.35
CA LEU A 198 -16.50 -19.95 1.99
C LEU A 198 -15.20 -20.27 1.23
N ASP A 199 -15.14 -21.32 0.42
CA ASP A 199 -13.94 -21.66 -0.36
C ASP A 199 -13.60 -20.56 -1.40
N TYR A 200 -14.60 -19.75 -1.77
CA TYR A 200 -14.47 -18.67 -2.73
C TYR A 200 -14.38 -17.29 -2.07
N ILE A 201 -14.57 -17.16 -0.74
CA ILE A 201 -14.52 -15.87 -0.03
C ILE A 201 -13.16 -15.75 0.68
N ILE A 202 -12.38 -14.74 0.30
CA ILE A 202 -11.13 -14.37 0.99
C ILE A 202 -11.42 -13.35 2.07
N GLU A 203 -12.17 -12.30 1.71
CA GLU A 203 -12.59 -11.24 2.63
C GLU A 203 -14.11 -11.15 2.65
N PRO A 204 -14.75 -11.12 3.84
CA PRO A 204 -14.12 -11.17 5.16
C PRO A 204 -13.54 -12.56 5.47
N GLN A 205 -12.40 -12.62 6.16
CA GLN A 205 -11.87 -13.89 6.67
C GLN A 205 -12.80 -14.43 7.74
N VAL A 206 -13.29 -15.66 7.54
CA VAL A 206 -14.15 -16.36 8.49
C VAL A 206 -13.61 -17.78 8.65
N GLY A 207 -13.52 -18.26 9.90
CA GLY A 207 -13.10 -19.63 10.20
C GLY A 207 -14.20 -20.65 9.86
N GLU A 208 -15.29 -20.66 10.63
CA GLU A 208 -16.40 -21.60 10.43
C GLU A 208 -17.66 -20.91 9.87
N TRP A 209 -18.42 -21.63 9.04
CA TRP A 209 -19.68 -21.16 8.45
C TRP A 209 -20.70 -20.67 9.49
N LEU A 210 -20.85 -21.41 10.60
CA LEU A 210 -21.80 -21.09 11.67
C LEU A 210 -21.47 -19.77 12.38
N GLU A 211 -20.21 -19.34 12.35
CA GLU A 211 -19.77 -18.08 12.95
C GLU A 211 -19.80 -16.90 11.98
N SER A 212 -20.00 -17.17 10.68
CA SER A 212 -20.01 -16.16 9.64
C SER A 212 -21.10 -15.11 9.84
N GLY A 213 -20.82 -13.89 9.38
CA GLY A 213 -21.82 -12.83 9.28
C GLY A 213 -23.02 -13.28 8.44
N PHE A 214 -22.79 -14.06 7.38
CA PHE A 214 -23.82 -14.61 6.51
C PHE A 214 -24.82 -15.49 7.28
N TYR A 215 -24.34 -16.49 8.02
CA TYR A 215 -25.19 -17.40 8.79
C TYR A 215 -25.95 -16.69 9.91
N LYS A 216 -25.30 -15.76 10.63
CA LYS A 216 -25.92 -14.99 11.71
C LYS A 216 -27.08 -14.13 11.22
N HIS A 217 -26.96 -13.50 10.05
CA HIS A 217 -28.03 -12.69 9.48
C HIS A 217 -29.11 -13.55 8.82
N TYR A 218 -28.75 -14.67 8.21
CA TYR A 218 -29.72 -15.68 7.77
C TYR A 218 -30.64 -16.12 8.92
N ARG A 219 -30.08 -16.45 10.09
CA ARG A 219 -30.84 -16.81 11.30
C ARG A 219 -31.80 -15.72 11.80
N LYS A 220 -31.47 -14.44 11.55
CA LYS A 220 -32.29 -13.29 11.92
C LYS A 220 -33.31 -12.90 10.84
N ALA A 221 -33.24 -13.51 9.66
CA ALA A 221 -33.99 -13.11 8.45
C ALA A 221 -33.71 -11.65 8.02
N ASP A 222 -32.48 -11.18 8.25
CA ASP A 222 -32.02 -9.84 7.86
C ASP A 222 -31.16 -9.89 6.59
N THR A 223 -31.03 -8.74 5.91
CA THR A 223 -30.08 -8.57 4.80
C THR A 223 -28.70 -8.21 5.34
N TYR A 224 -27.67 -8.94 4.90
CA TYR A 224 -26.27 -8.65 5.22
C TYR A 224 -25.53 -8.16 3.98
N ARG A 225 -24.84 -7.02 4.09
CA ARG A 225 -24.09 -6.41 2.98
C ARG A 225 -22.63 -6.21 3.35
N VAL A 226 -21.74 -6.64 2.48
CA VAL A 226 -20.29 -6.43 2.57
C VAL A 226 -19.85 -5.73 1.29
N HIS A 227 -19.38 -4.49 1.39
CA HIS A 227 -19.09 -3.66 0.23
C HIS A 227 -17.66 -3.88 -0.29
N ASP A 228 -16.74 -4.27 0.60
CA ASP A 228 -15.33 -4.53 0.33
C ASP A 228 -15.00 -6.02 0.48
N ALA A 229 -15.79 -6.89 -0.15
CA ALA A 229 -15.51 -8.31 -0.13
C ALA A 229 -14.49 -8.67 -1.23
N VAL A 230 -13.74 -9.73 -1.00
CA VAL A 230 -12.79 -10.25 -1.99
C VAL A 230 -13.10 -11.72 -2.22
N LEU A 231 -13.41 -12.06 -3.46
CA LEU A 231 -13.58 -13.44 -3.89
C LEU A 231 -12.29 -13.99 -4.51
N ARG A 232 -12.17 -15.31 -4.48
CA ARG A 232 -11.15 -16.07 -5.19
C ARG A 232 -11.79 -16.80 -6.36
N THR A 233 -11.29 -16.58 -7.56
CA THR A 233 -11.68 -17.38 -8.73
C THR A 233 -11.12 -18.79 -8.62
N ALA A 234 -11.66 -19.73 -9.41
CA ALA A 234 -11.13 -21.09 -9.49
C ALA A 234 -9.65 -21.15 -9.94
N GLN A 235 -9.14 -20.10 -10.58
CA GLN A 235 -7.74 -19.97 -11.00
C GLN A 235 -6.84 -19.30 -9.95
N GLY A 236 -7.39 -18.89 -8.80
CA GLY A 236 -6.64 -18.26 -7.71
C GLY A 236 -6.54 -16.72 -7.79
N THR A 237 -7.13 -16.09 -8.80
CA THR A 237 -7.16 -14.63 -8.93
C THR A 237 -8.09 -14.02 -7.87
N GLN A 238 -7.70 -12.89 -7.30
CA GLN A 238 -8.52 -12.13 -6.36
C GLN A 238 -9.43 -11.15 -7.11
N LEU A 239 -10.72 -11.14 -6.75
CA LEU A 239 -11.73 -10.30 -7.37
C LEU A 239 -12.41 -9.43 -6.30
N PRO A 240 -12.27 -8.10 -6.33
CA PRO A 240 -13.01 -7.21 -5.44
C PRO A 240 -14.49 -7.16 -5.82
N VAL A 241 -15.38 -7.41 -4.87
CA VAL A 241 -16.82 -7.48 -5.11
C VAL A 241 -17.62 -6.84 -3.97
N ALA A 242 -18.84 -6.43 -4.28
CA ALA A 242 -19.86 -6.19 -3.26
C ALA A 242 -20.74 -7.45 -3.12
N LEU A 243 -20.88 -7.95 -1.89
CA LEU A 243 -21.71 -9.10 -1.55
C LEU A 243 -22.95 -8.65 -0.78
N SER A 244 -24.12 -9.14 -1.17
CA SER A 244 -25.35 -9.01 -0.41
C SER A 244 -26.00 -10.37 -0.22
N CYS A 245 -26.44 -10.66 1.00
CA CYS A 245 -27.04 -11.92 1.38
C CYS A 245 -28.41 -11.69 2.03
N ALA A 246 -29.43 -12.42 1.60
CA ALA A 246 -30.77 -12.37 2.18
C ALA A 246 -31.37 -13.77 2.31
N ALA A 247 -32.11 -14.02 3.38
CA ALA A 247 -32.81 -15.29 3.57
C ALA A 247 -33.96 -15.44 2.55
N LEU A 248 -34.09 -16.64 1.98
CA LEU A 248 -35.27 -17.02 1.20
C LEU A 248 -36.42 -17.43 2.14
N PRO A 249 -37.68 -17.51 1.65
CA PRO A 249 -38.81 -17.94 2.48
C PRO A 249 -38.51 -19.23 3.24
N ALA A 250 -38.99 -19.34 4.49
CA ALA A 250 -38.59 -20.38 5.44
C ALA A 250 -38.78 -21.82 4.93
N GLU A 251 -39.72 -22.03 4.00
CA GLU A 251 -39.94 -23.33 3.32
C GLU A 251 -38.73 -23.82 2.52
N GLN A 252 -37.89 -22.91 2.01
CA GLN A 252 -36.73 -23.26 1.18
C GLN A 252 -35.45 -23.55 1.99
N LYS A 253 -35.37 -23.11 3.25
CA LYS A 253 -34.18 -23.27 4.13
C LYS A 253 -32.85 -22.90 3.46
N ALA A 254 -32.86 -21.79 2.73
CA ALA A 254 -31.72 -21.33 1.94
C ALA A 254 -31.63 -19.79 1.97
N MET A 255 -30.51 -19.26 1.51
CA MET A 255 -30.27 -17.83 1.32
C MET A 255 -29.81 -17.54 -0.10
N VAL A 256 -30.18 -16.37 -0.61
CA VAL A 256 -29.67 -15.85 -1.87
C VAL A 256 -28.50 -14.92 -1.58
N MET A 257 -27.40 -15.11 -2.30
CA MET A 257 -26.25 -14.23 -2.30
C MET A 257 -26.12 -13.59 -3.69
N THR A 258 -26.10 -12.26 -3.73
CA THR A 258 -25.81 -11.49 -4.93
C THR A 258 -24.38 -10.93 -4.85
N VAL A 259 -23.69 -10.97 -5.99
CA VAL A 259 -22.29 -10.63 -6.14
C VAL A 259 -22.16 -9.64 -7.30
N LEU A 260 -21.66 -8.45 -6.99
CA LEU A 260 -21.39 -7.41 -7.98
C LEU A 260 -19.88 -7.19 -8.12
N ASP A 261 -19.35 -7.26 -9.33
CA ASP A 261 -17.95 -6.97 -9.62
C ASP A 261 -17.66 -5.48 -9.42
N MET A 262 -16.71 -5.17 -8.54
CA MET A 262 -16.28 -3.81 -8.24
C MET A 262 -14.95 -3.44 -8.89
N SER A 263 -14.37 -4.32 -9.72
CA SER A 263 -13.04 -4.12 -10.33
C SER A 263 -12.99 -2.84 -11.17
N VAL A 264 -13.92 -2.66 -12.11
CA VAL A 264 -13.97 -1.48 -12.99
C VAL A 264 -14.15 -0.19 -12.19
N VAL A 265 -15.03 -0.23 -11.17
CA VAL A 265 -15.29 0.92 -10.31
C VAL A 265 -14.04 1.26 -9.49
N ARG A 266 -13.39 0.26 -8.89
CA ARG A 266 -12.18 0.45 -8.09
C ARG A 266 -11.00 0.94 -8.93
N ASP A 267 -10.81 0.40 -10.13
CA ASP A 267 -9.78 0.85 -11.07
C ASP A 267 -10.04 2.30 -11.51
N LEU A 268 -11.29 2.65 -11.80
CA LEU A 268 -11.67 4.03 -12.15
C LEU A 268 -11.44 4.98 -10.96
N TYR A 269 -11.80 4.58 -9.74
CA TYR A 269 -11.51 5.36 -8.53
C TYR A 269 -10.00 5.55 -8.32
N GLN A 270 -9.19 4.51 -8.50
CA GLN A 270 -7.73 4.62 -8.40
C GLN A 270 -7.14 5.52 -9.50
N GLN A 271 -7.68 5.47 -10.71
CA GLN A 271 -7.28 6.36 -11.80
C GLN A 271 -7.66 7.81 -11.52
N LEU A 272 -8.89 8.06 -11.03
CA LEU A 272 -9.35 9.39 -10.63
C LEU A 272 -8.53 9.95 -9.47
N GLU A 273 -8.19 9.12 -8.49
CA GLU A 273 -7.35 9.50 -7.35
C GLU A 273 -5.95 9.89 -7.82
N LYS A 274 -5.33 9.09 -8.70
CA LYS A 274 -4.05 9.44 -9.33
C LYS A 274 -4.15 10.75 -10.12
N GLN A 275 -5.16 10.91 -10.98
CA GLN A 275 -5.36 12.15 -11.75
C GLN A 275 -5.61 13.37 -10.86
N ALA A 276 -6.22 13.21 -9.69
CA ALA A 276 -6.47 14.30 -8.76
C ALA A 276 -5.18 14.84 -8.13
N VAL A 277 -4.13 14.03 -8.02
CA VAL A 277 -2.90 14.37 -7.28
C VAL A 277 -1.63 14.45 -8.14
N THR A 278 -1.68 14.05 -9.41
CA THR A 278 -0.54 14.14 -10.34
C THR A 278 -0.75 15.20 -11.43
N ASP A 279 0.34 15.77 -11.94
CA ASP A 279 0.38 16.58 -13.16
C ASP A 279 0.22 15.67 -14.39
N ALA A 280 -0.71 16.01 -15.27
CA ALA A 280 -1.08 15.16 -16.41
C ALA A 280 0.03 15.03 -17.46
N LEU A 281 0.91 16.03 -17.58
CA LEU A 281 2.02 16.00 -18.52
C LEU A 281 3.20 15.21 -17.96
N THR A 282 3.72 15.61 -16.80
CA THR A 282 4.98 15.07 -16.26
C THR A 282 4.82 13.80 -15.42
N GLY A 283 3.60 13.50 -14.95
CA GLY A 283 3.34 12.40 -14.01
C GLY A 283 3.89 12.65 -12.60
N LEU A 284 4.49 13.81 -12.33
CA LEU A 284 4.89 14.26 -11.00
C LEU A 284 3.65 14.62 -10.16
N LEU A 285 3.83 14.89 -8.87
CA LEU A 285 2.73 15.42 -8.07
C LEU A 285 2.30 16.80 -8.61
N ASN A 286 1.00 17.04 -8.65
CA ASN A 286 0.47 18.38 -8.85
C ASN A 286 0.43 19.13 -7.51
N ARG A 287 -0.04 20.39 -7.53
CA ARG A 287 -0.18 21.19 -6.31
C ARG A 287 -0.95 20.47 -5.20
N ARG A 288 -2.06 19.78 -5.51
CA ARG A 288 -2.85 19.06 -4.50
C ARG A 288 -2.08 17.88 -3.92
N GLY A 289 -1.41 17.09 -4.77
CA GLY A 289 -0.57 15.97 -4.34
C GLY A 289 0.58 16.40 -3.44
N LEU A 290 1.22 17.54 -3.75
CA LEU A 290 2.27 18.12 -2.92
C LEU A 290 1.77 18.44 -1.51
N TYR A 291 0.61 19.10 -1.38
CA TYR A 291 0.05 19.45 -0.07
C TYR A 291 -0.27 18.20 0.75
N GLN A 292 -0.91 17.21 0.14
CA GLN A 292 -1.23 15.95 0.82
C GLN A 292 0.03 15.20 1.29
N ALA A 293 1.09 15.17 0.47
CA ALA A 293 2.34 14.53 0.83
C ALA A 293 3.04 15.24 2.00
N VAL A 294 3.12 16.57 1.97
CA VAL A 294 3.92 17.35 2.92
C VAL A 294 3.18 17.60 4.24
N GLU A 295 1.86 17.73 4.26
CA GLU A 295 1.10 17.84 5.52
C GLU A 295 1.37 16.64 6.45
N GLY A 296 1.42 15.44 5.89
CA GLY A 296 1.77 14.23 6.63
C GLY A 296 3.21 14.24 7.17
N MET A 297 4.14 14.90 6.47
CA MET A 297 5.54 15.05 6.91
C MET A 297 5.65 16.07 8.04
N LEU A 298 5.02 17.23 7.91
CA LEU A 298 5.04 18.29 8.91
C LEU A 298 4.43 17.84 10.26
N LEU A 299 3.34 17.07 10.22
CA LEU A 299 2.70 16.50 11.41
C LEU A 299 3.61 15.54 12.20
N ARG A 300 4.51 14.82 11.52
CA ARG A 300 5.45 13.88 12.17
C ARG A 300 6.69 14.57 12.73
N LYS A 301 6.95 15.81 12.30
CA LYS A 301 8.24 16.48 12.48
C LYS A 301 8.39 17.25 13.79
N GLU A 302 7.31 17.42 14.56
CA GLU A 302 7.37 18.02 15.90
C GLU A 302 8.27 17.25 16.90
N GLN A 303 8.79 16.07 16.53
CA GLN A 303 9.60 15.21 17.41
C GLN A 303 11.02 14.90 16.90
N THR A 304 11.51 15.55 15.82
CA THR A 304 12.84 15.23 15.23
C THR A 304 13.73 16.46 15.04
N ASP A 305 15.00 16.36 15.43
CA ASP A 305 16.04 17.40 15.27
C ASP A 305 16.58 17.54 13.82
N LYS A 306 15.83 17.10 12.80
CA LYS A 306 16.24 17.18 11.39
C LYS A 306 15.47 18.29 10.67
N TYR A 307 16.09 18.92 9.68
CA TYR A 307 15.49 20.00 8.89
C TYR A 307 14.59 19.45 7.77
N LEU A 308 13.49 20.16 7.47
CA LEU A 308 12.70 19.98 6.24
C LEU A 308 13.00 21.19 5.37
N VAL A 309 13.28 20.97 4.09
CA VAL A 309 13.64 22.05 3.19
C VAL A 309 12.79 21.98 1.94
N VAL A 310 12.24 23.13 1.56
CA VAL A 310 11.47 23.33 0.34
C VAL A 310 12.34 24.08 -0.66
N LEU A 311 12.54 23.47 -1.83
CA LEU A 311 13.18 24.08 -2.99
C LEU A 311 12.08 24.44 -3.99
N PHE A 312 11.88 25.73 -4.23
CA PHE A 312 11.00 26.23 -5.27
C PHE A 312 11.83 26.63 -6.48
N MET A 313 11.50 26.12 -7.65
CA MET A 313 12.35 26.19 -8.84
C MET A 313 11.54 26.69 -10.03
N ASP A 314 12.15 27.55 -10.82
CA ASP A 314 11.57 28.06 -12.06
C ASP A 314 12.60 27.97 -13.19
N LEU A 315 12.13 27.56 -14.37
CA LEU A 315 12.99 27.37 -15.53
C LEU A 315 13.26 28.68 -16.28
N ASP A 316 14.51 29.12 -16.22
CA ASP A 316 14.96 30.34 -16.85
C ASP A 316 14.86 30.25 -18.38
N GLY A 317 14.07 31.14 -18.98
CA GLY A 317 13.95 31.26 -20.44
C GLY A 317 12.94 30.30 -21.07
N PHE A 318 12.18 29.52 -20.28
CA PHE A 318 11.17 28.60 -20.80
C PHE A 318 10.13 29.27 -21.71
N LYS A 319 9.67 30.48 -21.35
CA LYS A 319 8.78 31.25 -22.21
C LYS A 319 9.35 31.52 -23.61
N GLN A 320 10.65 31.81 -23.72
CA GLN A 320 11.29 32.06 -25.01
C GLN A 320 11.32 30.80 -25.87
N ILE A 321 11.42 29.62 -25.24
CA ILE A 321 11.34 28.33 -25.94
C ILE A 321 9.93 28.14 -26.51
N ASN A 322 8.89 28.37 -25.71
CA ASN A 322 7.50 28.28 -26.19
C ASN A 322 7.23 29.28 -27.32
N ASP A 323 7.70 30.52 -27.18
CA ASP A 323 7.49 31.58 -28.16
C ASP A 323 8.25 31.30 -29.48
N ALA A 324 9.40 30.60 -29.43
CA ALA A 324 10.24 30.31 -30.59
C ALA A 324 9.92 28.97 -31.29
N LEU A 325 9.61 27.93 -30.52
CA LEU A 325 9.49 26.54 -31.00
C LEU A 325 8.08 25.95 -30.85
N GLY A 326 7.17 26.68 -30.19
CA GLY A 326 5.81 26.23 -29.92
C GLY A 326 5.68 25.41 -28.63
N HIS A 327 4.43 25.16 -28.24
CA HIS A 327 4.10 24.49 -26.97
C HIS A 327 4.52 23.02 -26.93
N ASP A 328 4.47 22.30 -28.05
CA ASP A 328 4.89 20.89 -28.12
C ASP A 328 6.37 20.73 -27.74
N ALA A 329 7.23 21.63 -28.21
CA ALA A 329 8.64 21.68 -27.83
C ALA A 329 8.82 22.03 -26.34
N GLY A 330 8.01 22.95 -25.82
CA GLY A 330 7.96 23.25 -24.39
C GLY A 330 7.58 22.05 -23.53
N ASP A 331 6.60 21.27 -23.94
CA ASP A 331 6.16 20.07 -23.24
C ASP A 331 7.28 19.00 -23.21
N GLN A 332 8.02 18.84 -24.31
CA GLN A 332 9.20 17.97 -24.37
C GLN A 332 10.35 18.43 -23.46
N VAL A 333 10.47 19.74 -23.24
CA VAL A 333 11.41 20.30 -22.27
C VAL A 333 10.97 19.99 -20.85
N LEU A 334 9.69 20.19 -20.52
CA LEU A 334 9.14 19.93 -19.19
C LEU A 334 9.23 18.45 -18.80
N LEU A 335 8.91 17.55 -19.73
CA LEU A 335 9.06 16.09 -19.53
C LEU A 335 10.49 15.70 -19.17
N TRP A 336 11.46 16.27 -19.89
CA TRP A 336 12.87 15.99 -19.64
C TRP A 336 13.36 16.58 -18.32
N VAL A 337 12.98 17.82 -17.99
CA VAL A 337 13.33 18.42 -16.69
C VAL A 337 12.76 17.56 -15.56
N ALA A 338 11.51 17.11 -15.68
CA ALA A 338 10.89 16.24 -14.70
C ALA A 338 11.68 14.94 -14.49
N GLU A 339 12.17 14.33 -15.57
CA GLU A 339 13.03 13.14 -15.53
C GLU A 339 14.38 13.44 -14.85
N GLN A 340 15.06 14.53 -15.23
CA GLN A 340 16.35 14.91 -14.62
C GLN A 340 16.24 15.19 -13.11
N PHE A 341 15.15 15.83 -12.69
CA PHE A 341 14.86 16.06 -11.29
C PHE A 341 14.59 14.75 -10.57
N LYS A 342 13.72 13.89 -11.12
CA LYS A 342 13.39 12.59 -10.54
C LYS A 342 14.62 11.71 -10.33
N ASP A 343 15.52 11.65 -11.31
CA ASP A 343 16.78 10.88 -11.21
C ASP A 343 17.77 11.46 -10.18
N SER A 344 17.61 12.73 -9.84
CA SER A 344 18.47 13.41 -8.88
C SER A 344 18.02 13.26 -7.43
N MET A 345 16.76 12.83 -7.21
CA MET A 345 16.09 12.74 -5.91
C MET A 345 16.14 11.33 -5.30
N ARG A 346 16.00 11.25 -3.98
CA ARG A 346 15.85 9.99 -3.24
C ARG A 346 14.40 9.50 -3.28
N PRO A 347 14.12 8.21 -3.03
CA PRO A 347 12.77 7.66 -3.04
C PRO A 347 11.77 8.32 -2.06
N TYR A 348 12.28 8.98 -1.01
CA TYR A 348 11.47 9.63 0.02
C TYR A 348 11.35 11.15 -0.16
N ASP A 349 12.07 11.74 -1.13
CA ASP A 349 11.95 13.16 -1.44
C ASP A 349 10.67 13.37 -2.26
N VAL A 350 9.97 14.47 -2.00
CA VAL A 350 8.72 14.80 -2.69
C VAL A 350 9.02 15.75 -3.84
N LEU A 351 8.68 15.34 -5.06
CA LEU A 351 8.84 16.15 -6.28
C LEU A 351 7.49 16.44 -6.91
N ALA A 352 7.22 17.73 -7.16
CA ALA A 352 5.98 18.22 -7.71
C ALA A 352 6.21 19.26 -8.80
N ARG A 353 5.24 19.36 -9.73
CA ARG A 353 5.10 20.49 -10.66
C ARG A 353 3.85 21.26 -10.27
N ILE A 354 4.03 22.51 -9.84
CA ILE A 354 2.93 23.32 -9.28
C ILE A 354 2.11 23.97 -10.42
N GLY A 355 2.78 24.32 -11.51
CA GLY A 355 2.17 24.85 -12.72
C GLY A 355 3.20 25.46 -13.66
N GLY A 356 2.90 25.59 -14.95
CA GLY A 356 3.81 26.22 -15.92
C GLY A 356 5.20 25.57 -15.94
N ASP A 357 6.22 26.38 -15.71
CA ASP A 357 7.64 26.03 -15.57
C ASP A 357 8.11 25.91 -14.10
N GLU A 358 7.18 25.89 -13.15
CA GLU A 358 7.48 25.86 -11.72
C GLU A 358 7.49 24.41 -11.17
N PHE A 359 8.61 24.04 -10.59
CA PHE A 359 8.82 22.77 -9.92
C PHE A 359 9.10 23.00 -8.43
N THR A 360 8.71 22.04 -7.61
CA THR A 360 8.99 22.09 -6.17
C THR A 360 9.48 20.75 -5.68
N VAL A 361 10.53 20.81 -4.88
CA VAL A 361 11.12 19.66 -4.19
C VAL A 361 11.02 19.89 -2.69
N VAL A 362 10.58 18.88 -1.96
CA VAL A 362 10.60 18.87 -0.50
C VAL A 362 11.46 17.72 -0.02
N ILE A 363 12.49 18.07 0.76
CA ILE A 363 13.49 17.14 1.28
C ILE A 363 13.34 17.11 2.79
N ASP A 364 13.30 15.90 3.32
CA ASP A 364 13.18 15.64 4.76
C ASP A 364 14.42 14.90 5.27
N GLY A 365 14.72 15.06 6.55
CA GLY A 365 15.82 14.38 7.22
C GLY A 365 17.21 14.99 6.99
N LEU A 366 17.31 16.29 6.64
CA LEU A 366 18.63 16.94 6.54
C LEU A 366 19.18 17.27 7.93
N ASP A 367 20.46 16.99 8.16
CA ASP A 367 21.15 17.35 9.41
C ASP A 367 21.37 18.85 9.52
N TYR A 368 21.65 19.47 8.37
CA TYR A 368 21.95 20.89 8.25
C TYR A 368 21.24 21.47 7.02
N PRO A 369 20.63 22.67 7.13
CA PRO A 369 19.93 23.31 6.01
C PRO A 369 20.85 23.61 4.83
N GLU A 370 22.14 23.84 5.08
CA GLU A 370 23.15 24.11 4.04
C GLU A 370 23.31 22.94 3.06
N GLN A 371 22.98 21.70 3.46
CA GLN A 371 23.02 20.55 2.56
C GLN A 371 22.06 20.69 1.36
N ALA A 372 20.96 21.45 1.52
CA ALA A 372 20.03 21.74 0.44
C ALA A 372 20.66 22.58 -0.68
N ALA A 373 21.69 23.38 -0.39
CA ALA A 373 22.42 24.17 -1.37
C ALA A 373 23.07 23.28 -2.43
N LYS A 374 23.72 22.20 -1.99
CA LYS A 374 24.38 21.21 -2.86
C LYS A 374 23.39 20.49 -3.76
N ILE A 375 22.20 20.21 -3.24
CA ILE A 375 21.11 19.59 -4.01
C ILE A 375 20.60 20.59 -5.06
N ALA A 376 20.41 21.85 -4.67
CA ALA A 376 20.04 22.91 -5.60
C ALA A 376 21.08 23.11 -6.72
N GLU A 377 22.38 23.18 -6.40
CA GLU A 377 23.46 23.26 -7.41
C GLU A 377 23.41 22.08 -8.38
N LYS A 378 23.30 20.85 -7.85
CA LYS A 378 23.17 19.65 -8.68
C LYS A 378 21.97 19.71 -9.62
N LEU A 379 20.82 20.19 -9.14
CA LEU A 379 19.60 20.32 -9.96
C LEU A 379 19.77 21.38 -11.05
N ILE A 380 20.36 22.53 -10.72
CA ILE A 380 20.67 23.61 -11.67
C ILE A 380 21.62 23.08 -12.76
N GLU A 381 22.72 22.42 -12.38
CA GLU A 381 23.70 21.87 -13.32
C GLU A 381 23.09 20.84 -14.26
N ARG A 382 22.24 19.94 -13.72
CA ARG A 382 21.57 18.90 -14.50
C ARG A 382 20.66 19.46 -15.58
N VAL A 383 20.01 20.59 -15.30
CA VAL A 383 19.12 21.26 -16.25
C VAL A 383 19.87 22.22 -17.18
N SER A 384 21.04 22.73 -16.77
CA SER A 384 21.82 23.72 -17.52
C SER A 384 22.61 23.17 -18.73
N GLY A 385 22.44 21.88 -19.07
CA GLY A 385 23.07 21.28 -20.24
C GLY A 385 22.51 21.79 -21.57
N ARG A 386 23.35 21.84 -22.62
CA ARG A 386 22.89 22.05 -23.99
C ARG A 386 22.11 20.82 -24.47
N ARG A 387 20.93 21.04 -25.06
CA ARG A 387 20.08 19.96 -25.57
C ARG A 387 19.58 20.28 -26.98
N GLN A 388 19.48 19.27 -27.83
CA GLN A 388 18.71 19.39 -29.07
C GLN A 388 17.25 19.03 -28.84
N VAL A 389 16.35 19.93 -29.20
CA VAL A 389 14.91 19.68 -29.36
C VAL A 389 14.57 20.03 -30.81
N ASP A 390 14.01 19.07 -31.56
CA ASP A 390 13.72 19.19 -32.99
C ASP A 390 14.91 19.71 -33.85
N GLY A 391 16.13 19.32 -33.47
CA GLY A 391 17.36 19.70 -34.18
C GLY A 391 17.90 21.09 -33.86
N ILE A 392 17.32 21.80 -32.87
CA ILE A 392 17.78 23.12 -32.41
C ILE A 392 18.42 22.99 -31.03
N ASP A 393 19.63 23.52 -30.88
CA ASP A 393 20.32 23.60 -29.60
C ASP A 393 19.66 24.64 -28.69
N ILE A 394 19.03 24.18 -27.62
CA ILE A 394 18.50 25.00 -26.53
C ILE A 394 19.43 24.93 -25.32
N THR A 395 19.55 26.06 -24.63
CA THR A 395 20.19 26.16 -23.32
C THR A 395 19.13 26.60 -22.33
N LEU A 396 18.87 25.76 -21.33
CA LEU A 396 17.90 26.03 -20.27
C LEU A 396 18.66 26.41 -19.00
N GLY A 397 18.05 27.19 -18.12
CA GLY A 397 18.57 27.43 -16.77
C GLY A 397 17.50 27.14 -15.74
N ALA A 398 17.88 27.12 -14.46
CA ALA A 398 16.93 27.08 -13.37
C ALA A 398 17.34 28.05 -12.27
N SER A 399 16.38 28.82 -11.77
CA SER A 399 16.54 29.66 -10.59
C SER A 399 15.84 29.00 -9.41
N VAL A 400 16.52 28.88 -8.28
CA VAL A 400 16.05 28.09 -7.14
C VAL A 400 15.97 28.96 -5.88
N GLY A 401 14.85 28.86 -5.17
CA GLY A 401 14.64 29.47 -3.86
C GLY A 401 14.50 28.39 -2.80
N ILE A 402 15.15 28.60 -1.66
CA ILE A 402 15.26 27.60 -0.59
C ILE A 402 14.65 28.16 0.69
N ALA A 403 13.68 27.45 1.26
CA ALA A 403 13.07 27.76 2.55
C ALA A 403 13.19 26.56 3.50
N THR A 404 13.55 26.83 4.75
CA THR A 404 13.79 25.82 5.78
C THR A 404 12.67 25.83 6.82
N PHE A 405 12.21 24.66 7.24
CA PHE A 405 11.34 24.52 8.40
C PHE A 405 12.19 24.19 9.64
N PRO A 406 11.91 24.80 10.81
CA PRO A 406 10.79 25.72 11.08
C PRO A 406 11.08 27.20 10.77
N ASP A 407 12.31 27.57 10.42
CA ASP A 407 12.78 28.97 10.40
C ASP A 407 11.99 29.90 9.45
N CYS A 408 11.57 29.38 8.29
CA CYS A 408 10.93 30.15 7.22
C CYS A 408 9.39 30.03 7.21
N GLY A 409 8.80 29.28 8.16
CA GLY A 409 7.36 29.11 8.25
C GLY A 409 6.94 27.84 9.00
N SER A 410 5.74 27.86 9.57
CA SER A 410 5.16 26.74 10.34
C SER A 410 4.22 25.85 9.52
N ASN A 411 3.95 26.19 8.26
CA ASN A 411 3.12 25.41 7.34
C ASN A 411 3.65 25.49 5.91
N LEU A 412 3.17 24.59 5.04
CA LEU A 412 3.62 24.52 3.66
C LEU A 412 3.39 25.82 2.89
N ASP A 413 2.26 26.50 3.10
CA ASP A 413 1.98 27.78 2.45
C ASP A 413 3.00 28.87 2.80
N GLY A 414 3.44 28.93 4.06
CA GLY A 414 4.49 29.83 4.51
C GLY A 414 5.84 29.51 3.85
N LEU A 415 6.21 28.23 3.83
CA LEU A 415 7.46 27.76 3.22
C LEU A 415 7.50 28.01 1.71
N LEU A 416 6.41 27.72 0.98
CA LEU A 416 6.32 27.98 -0.46
C LEU A 416 6.45 29.46 -0.77
N ARG A 417 5.79 30.34 0.00
CA ARG A 417 5.94 31.79 -0.18
C ARG A 417 7.37 32.27 0.08
N ALA A 418 8.01 31.78 1.13
CA ALA A 418 9.40 32.13 1.44
C ALA A 418 10.36 31.65 0.33
N ALA A 419 10.17 30.42 -0.15
CA ALA A 419 10.97 29.87 -1.23
C ALA A 419 10.74 30.62 -2.56
N ASP A 420 9.50 30.99 -2.90
CA ASP A 420 9.19 31.79 -4.08
C ASP A 420 9.88 33.18 -4.05
N ILE A 421 9.82 33.87 -2.90
CA ILE A 421 10.54 35.15 -2.73
C ILE A 421 12.05 34.96 -2.96
N ALA A 422 12.65 33.91 -2.40
CA ALA A 422 14.07 33.62 -2.57
C ALA A 422 14.43 33.28 -4.02
N MET A 423 13.58 32.50 -4.70
CA MET A 423 13.73 32.16 -6.12
C MET A 423 13.68 33.41 -7.00
N TYR A 424 12.77 34.34 -6.69
CA TYR A 424 12.68 35.62 -7.40
C TYR A 424 13.93 36.47 -7.22
N GLU A 425 14.52 36.49 -6.02
CA GLU A 425 15.82 37.13 -5.78
C GLU A 425 16.94 36.46 -6.56
N ALA A 426 16.96 35.12 -6.67
CA ALA A 426 17.91 34.38 -7.50
C ALA A 426 17.83 34.81 -8.98
N LYS A 427 16.61 34.96 -9.52
CA LYS A 427 16.38 35.49 -10.87
C LYS A 427 16.95 36.91 -11.05
N ARG A 428 16.71 37.80 -10.08
CA ARG A 428 17.22 39.19 -10.12
C ARG A 428 18.74 39.27 -9.99
N ALA A 429 19.34 38.34 -9.26
CA ALA A 429 20.77 38.28 -9.02
C ALA A 429 21.58 37.65 -10.17
N GLY A 430 20.95 37.32 -11.29
CA GLY A 430 21.64 36.83 -12.50
C GLY A 430 21.14 35.49 -13.04
N ARG A 431 20.10 34.88 -12.47
CA ARG A 431 19.56 33.55 -12.86
C ARG A 431 20.55 32.42 -12.63
N GLN A 432 20.16 31.17 -12.94
CA GLN A 432 21.02 29.97 -12.85
C GLN A 432 21.75 29.81 -11.51
N GLN A 433 21.06 30.17 -10.42
CA GLN A 433 21.61 30.13 -9.07
C GLN A 433 20.52 29.80 -8.07
N TYR A 434 20.93 29.45 -6.86
CA TYR A 434 20.02 29.33 -5.73
C TYR A 434 20.13 30.51 -4.77
N ARG A 435 19.07 30.73 -4.00
CA ARG A 435 19.07 31.61 -2.83
C ARG A 435 18.26 30.99 -1.71
N PHE A 436 18.79 31.04 -0.49
CA PHE A 436 18.01 30.88 0.72
C PHE A 436 17.20 32.14 1.00
N TYR A 437 16.02 31.96 1.56
CA TYR A 437 15.19 33.05 2.08
C TYR A 437 15.91 33.82 3.20
N ASP A 438 16.59 33.12 4.12
CA ASP A 438 17.48 33.76 5.11
C ASP A 438 18.85 34.09 4.48
N GLN A 439 19.18 35.39 4.43
CA GLN A 439 20.46 35.86 3.88
C GLN A 439 21.68 35.36 4.67
N ASN A 440 21.56 35.11 5.98
CA ASN A 440 22.65 34.53 6.77
C ASN A 440 22.92 33.07 6.39
N MET A 441 21.89 32.34 5.92
CA MET A 441 22.04 30.97 5.43
C MET A 441 22.78 30.91 4.08
N ASN A 442 22.60 31.91 3.20
CA ASN A 442 23.37 32.00 1.96
C ASN A 442 24.88 32.07 2.22
N GLY A 443 25.30 32.89 3.20
CA GLY A 443 26.71 33.00 3.59
C GLY A 443 27.26 31.68 4.18
N ARG A 444 26.51 31.06 5.09
CA ARG A 444 26.89 29.79 5.73
C ARG A 444 27.00 28.64 4.73
N ALA A 445 26.02 28.49 3.84
CA ALA A 445 26.04 27.45 2.81
C ALA A 445 27.26 27.57 1.89
N ARG A 446 27.55 28.79 1.42
CA ARG A 446 28.71 29.04 0.56
C ARG A 446 30.03 28.76 1.28
N SER A 447 30.18 29.21 2.52
CA SER A 447 31.38 28.93 3.32
C SER A 447 31.57 27.42 3.54
N ARG A 448 30.48 26.67 3.76
CA ARG A 448 30.54 25.21 3.94
C ARG A 448 30.97 24.49 2.66
N LEU A 449 30.44 24.90 1.51
CA LEU A 449 30.84 24.34 0.20
C LEU A 449 32.32 24.61 -0.10
N MET A 450 32.78 25.85 0.12
CA MET A 450 34.19 26.22 -0.04
C MET A 450 35.09 25.42 0.90
N LEU A 451 34.66 25.18 2.15
CA LEU A 451 35.40 24.36 3.10
C LEU A 451 35.47 22.90 2.63
N GLU A 452 34.39 22.33 2.07
CA GLU A 452 34.39 20.97 1.51
C GLU A 452 35.40 20.80 0.38
N GLU A 453 35.41 21.75 -0.57
CA GLU A 453 36.38 21.76 -1.67
C GLU A 453 37.82 21.91 -1.17
N SER A 454 38.03 22.79 -0.17
CA SER A 454 39.34 23.03 0.43
C SER A 454 39.88 21.79 1.14
N VAL A 455 39.03 21.06 1.87
CA VAL A 455 39.40 19.79 2.52
C VAL A 455 39.83 18.74 1.50
N ARG A 456 39.11 18.61 0.37
CA ARG A 456 39.49 17.67 -0.70
C ARG A 456 40.87 17.99 -1.25
N THR A 457 41.10 19.27 -1.55
CA THR A 457 42.38 19.76 -2.07
C THR A 457 43.51 19.52 -1.07
N ALA A 458 43.27 19.78 0.23
CA ALA A 458 44.24 19.59 1.29
C ALA A 458 44.70 18.13 1.47
N ILE A 459 43.79 17.16 1.27
CA ILE A 459 44.14 15.73 1.31
C ILE A 459 45.14 15.39 0.19
N ASP A 460 44.90 15.90 -1.02
CA ASP A 460 45.78 15.64 -2.17
C ASP A 460 47.09 16.44 -2.06
N GLY A 461 47.04 17.65 -1.48
CA GLY A 461 48.18 18.55 -1.26
C GLY A 461 49.08 18.21 -0.06
N LYS A 462 48.65 17.31 0.83
CA LYS A 462 49.32 16.97 2.11
C LYS A 462 49.43 18.16 3.08
N ASP A 463 48.38 18.97 3.16
CA ASP A 463 48.31 20.14 4.07
C ASP A 463 47.93 19.75 5.51
N PHE A 464 47.74 18.46 5.78
CA PHE A 464 47.45 17.92 7.10
C PHE A 464 48.75 17.54 7.84
N SER A 465 48.76 17.78 9.14
CA SER A 465 49.84 17.37 10.05
C SER A 465 49.26 16.72 11.30
N VAL A 466 50.11 16.06 12.08
CA VAL A 466 49.73 15.43 13.35
C VAL A 466 50.58 16.04 14.46
N VAL A 467 49.90 16.44 15.54
CA VAL A 467 50.52 16.89 16.79
C VAL A 467 50.21 15.89 17.90
N TYR A 468 51.00 15.89 18.96
CA TYR A 468 50.97 14.85 19.97
C TYR A 468 50.79 15.44 21.36
N GLN A 469 49.78 14.98 22.10
CA GLN A 469 49.55 15.42 23.47
C GLN A 469 49.91 14.31 24.46
N PRO A 470 50.77 14.55 25.47
CA PRO A 470 51.21 13.53 26.40
C PRO A 470 50.14 13.16 27.42
N GLN A 471 50.16 11.89 27.81
CA GLN A 471 49.33 11.27 28.85
C GLN A 471 50.24 10.73 29.94
N VAL A 472 50.00 11.09 31.21
CA VAL A 472 50.89 10.72 32.33
C VAL A 472 50.14 9.98 33.42
N HIS A 473 50.82 9.00 34.03
CA HIS A 473 50.34 8.30 35.20
C HIS A 473 50.32 9.22 36.42
N VAL A 474 49.22 9.18 37.16
CA VAL A 474 49.01 10.06 38.33
C VAL A 474 49.91 9.69 39.51
N ALA A 475 50.18 8.39 39.68
CA ALA A 475 50.87 7.87 40.86
C ALA A 475 52.36 8.23 40.91
N ASP A 476 53.03 8.24 39.75
CA ASP A 476 54.49 8.38 39.63
C ASP A 476 54.93 9.40 38.58
N GLY A 477 53.99 10.03 37.88
CA GLY A 477 54.27 10.98 36.80
C GLY A 477 54.80 10.32 35.53
N ARG A 478 54.88 8.98 35.45
CA ARG A 478 55.48 8.29 34.31
C ARG A 478 54.64 8.50 33.06
N LEU A 479 55.31 8.73 31.93
CA LEU A 479 54.65 8.84 30.62
C LEU A 479 53.94 7.52 30.27
N ARG A 480 52.63 7.58 30.06
CA ARG A 480 51.79 6.46 29.58
C ARG A 480 51.77 6.39 28.06
N GLY A 481 51.72 7.53 27.40
CA GLY A 481 51.47 7.60 25.97
C GLY A 481 51.34 9.01 25.44
N PHE A 482 51.04 9.09 24.15
CA PHE A 482 50.62 10.33 23.49
C PHE A 482 49.35 10.08 22.70
N GLU A 483 48.48 11.08 22.65
CA GLU A 483 47.36 11.12 21.72
C GLU A 483 47.78 11.87 20.44
N ALA A 484 47.57 11.24 19.29
CA ALA A 484 47.83 11.80 17.97
C ALA A 484 46.62 12.61 17.48
N LEU A 485 46.79 13.92 17.36
CA LEU A 485 45.74 14.86 17.03
C LEU A 485 45.97 15.46 15.65
N LEU A 486 44.97 15.30 14.76
CA LEU A 486 45.02 15.83 13.41
C LEU A 486 44.94 17.37 13.41
N ARG A 487 45.76 18.01 12.60
CA ARG A 487 45.80 19.46 12.36
C ARG A 487 45.77 19.76 10.89
N TRP A 488 45.13 20.86 10.54
CA TRP A 488 45.07 21.35 9.16
C TRP A 488 45.63 22.76 9.09
N GLN A 489 46.69 22.93 8.31
CA GLN A 489 47.27 24.23 8.00
C GLN A 489 46.81 24.66 6.61
N HIS A 490 45.79 25.51 6.54
CA HIS A 490 45.28 26.00 5.28
C HIS A 490 46.19 27.11 4.70
N PRO A 491 46.63 27.02 3.43
CA PRO A 491 47.59 27.97 2.85
C PRO A 491 47.21 29.46 2.97
N ALA A 492 45.92 29.77 2.91
CA ALA A 492 45.41 31.15 2.94
C ALA A 492 44.93 31.62 4.33
N VAL A 493 44.54 30.71 5.23
CA VAL A 493 43.83 31.06 6.48
C VAL A 493 44.64 30.65 7.73
N GLY A 494 45.69 29.85 7.56
CA GLY A 494 46.49 29.32 8.66
C GLY A 494 45.81 28.12 9.31
N GLU A 495 45.98 27.97 10.62
CA GLU A 495 45.46 26.82 11.36
C GLU A 495 43.92 26.81 11.38
N VAL A 496 43.33 25.73 10.87
CA VAL A 496 41.89 25.52 10.89
C VAL A 496 41.51 24.66 12.10
N PRO A 497 40.60 25.11 12.99
CA PRO A 497 40.15 24.33 14.14
C PRO A 497 39.60 22.95 13.76
N PRO A 498 39.99 21.85 14.44
CA PRO A 498 39.48 20.49 14.21
C PRO A 498 37.96 20.37 14.19
N ALA A 499 37.28 21.11 15.06
CA ALA A 499 35.82 21.12 15.15
C ALA A 499 35.11 21.61 13.86
N LEU A 500 35.81 22.31 12.96
CA LEU A 500 35.24 22.77 11.69
C LEU A 500 35.41 21.76 10.55
N PHE A 501 36.49 20.99 10.52
CA PHE A 501 36.82 20.14 9.38
C PHE A 501 36.69 18.64 9.63
N ILE A 502 36.80 18.16 10.88
CA ILE A 502 36.62 16.73 11.19
C ILE A 502 35.18 16.27 10.90
N PRO A 503 34.10 16.97 11.35
CA PRO A 503 32.73 16.55 11.02
C PRO A 503 32.50 16.49 9.51
N LEU A 504 33.08 17.44 8.78
CA LEU A 504 33.00 17.50 7.33
C LEU A 504 33.73 16.32 6.65
N LEU A 505 34.90 15.92 7.14
CA LEU A 505 35.62 14.73 6.68
C LEU A 505 34.81 13.45 6.88
N GLU A 506 34.10 13.34 8.00
CA GLU A 506 33.25 12.18 8.33
C GLU A 506 31.99 12.13 7.46
N GLU A 507 31.23 13.23 7.37
CA GLU A 507 30.02 13.35 6.56
C GLU A 507 30.29 13.03 5.09
N THR A 508 31.40 13.55 4.56
CA THR A 508 31.80 13.34 3.16
C THR A 508 32.55 12.03 2.94
N ARG A 509 32.79 11.25 4.01
CA ARG A 509 33.58 10.00 4.01
C ARG A 509 35.02 10.18 3.52
N LEU A 510 35.50 11.42 3.41
CA LEU A 510 36.87 11.75 3.07
C LEU A 510 37.85 11.37 4.18
N ILE A 511 37.37 11.25 5.42
CA ILE A 511 38.16 10.73 6.55
C ILE A 511 38.77 9.35 6.25
N ASN A 512 38.10 8.53 5.44
CA ASN A 512 38.59 7.21 5.05
C ASN A 512 39.78 7.29 4.09
N ARG A 513 39.81 8.30 3.21
CA ARG A 513 40.97 8.55 2.34
C ARG A 513 42.19 8.97 3.17
N LEU A 514 41.97 9.72 4.24
CA LEU A 514 43.02 10.21 5.13
C LEU A 514 43.45 9.16 6.17
N GLY A 515 42.56 8.24 6.54
CA GLY A 515 42.77 7.25 7.61
C GLY A 515 44.05 6.44 7.46
N SER A 516 44.31 5.87 6.28
CA SER A 516 45.54 5.11 6.03
C SER A 516 46.80 5.94 6.22
N TRP A 517 46.77 7.24 5.89
CA TRP A 517 47.91 8.13 6.10
C TRP A 517 48.09 8.44 7.59
N ILE A 518 47.00 8.68 8.33
CA ILE A 518 47.05 8.90 9.79
C ILE A 518 47.64 7.69 10.50
N PHE A 519 47.22 6.47 10.14
CA PHE A 519 47.75 5.24 10.74
C PHE A 519 49.23 5.03 10.42
N ASP A 520 49.65 5.26 9.17
CA ASP A 520 51.06 5.18 8.78
C ASP A 520 51.90 6.24 9.53
N GLN A 521 51.43 7.48 9.63
CA GLN A 521 52.13 8.56 10.36
C GLN A 521 52.26 8.25 11.85
N GLY A 522 51.19 7.77 12.48
CA GLY A 522 51.23 7.38 13.89
C GLY A 522 52.19 6.21 14.11
N ALA A 523 52.13 5.18 13.27
CA ALA A 523 53.00 4.02 13.40
C ALA A 523 54.48 4.37 13.17
N GLU A 524 54.76 5.18 12.15
CA GLU A 524 56.09 5.72 11.86
C GLU A 524 56.63 6.53 13.06
N GLN A 525 55.82 7.44 13.60
CA GLN A 525 56.23 8.27 14.72
C GLN A 525 56.52 7.45 15.97
N ARG A 526 55.65 6.48 16.28
CA ARG A 526 55.84 5.58 17.43
C ARG A 526 57.15 4.79 17.29
N GLN A 527 57.47 4.35 16.08
CA GLN A 527 58.72 3.63 15.82
C GLN A 527 59.94 4.54 15.93
N ALA A 528 59.86 5.78 15.43
CA ALA A 528 60.93 6.78 15.59
C ALA A 528 61.24 7.04 17.07
N TRP A 529 60.22 6.98 17.93
CA TRP A 529 60.35 7.15 19.38
C TRP A 529 60.83 5.93 20.16
N SER A 530 60.96 4.75 19.52
CA SER A 530 61.35 3.50 20.18
C SER A 530 62.70 3.55 20.92
N ARG A 531 63.60 4.46 20.52
CA ARG A 531 64.92 4.64 21.13
C ARG A 531 64.92 5.59 22.34
N VAL A 532 63.91 6.44 22.45
CA VAL A 532 63.82 7.48 23.50
C VAL A 532 62.83 7.06 24.57
N PHE A 533 61.66 6.58 24.16
CA PHE A 533 60.61 6.15 25.06
C PHE A 533 60.61 4.64 25.26
N ALA A 534 60.14 4.21 26.43
CA ALA A 534 60.04 2.81 26.77
C ALA A 534 59.11 2.04 25.80
N ALA A 535 59.28 0.72 25.75
CA ALA A 535 58.53 -0.12 24.82
C ALA A 535 57.03 -0.14 25.10
N ASP A 536 56.61 0.14 26.33
CA ASP A 536 55.22 0.17 26.80
C ASP A 536 54.52 1.52 26.60
N VAL A 537 55.23 2.56 26.13
CA VAL A 537 54.61 3.83 25.72
C VAL A 537 53.71 3.57 24.52
N VAL A 538 52.50 4.11 24.56
CA VAL A 538 51.47 3.90 23.55
C VAL A 538 51.22 5.18 22.77
N LEU A 539 50.88 5.02 21.51
CA LEU A 539 50.33 6.10 20.70
C LEU A 539 48.85 5.85 20.42
N SER A 540 48.01 6.76 20.88
CA SER A 540 46.58 6.71 20.63
C SER A 540 46.21 7.46 19.35
N VAL A 541 45.30 6.90 18.55
CA VAL A 541 44.80 7.49 17.30
C VAL A 541 43.27 7.42 17.27
N CYS A 542 42.61 8.54 17.04
CA CYS A 542 41.16 8.60 16.94
C CYS A 542 40.66 7.94 15.64
N VAL A 543 39.57 7.17 15.75
CA VAL A 543 38.90 6.52 14.64
C VAL A 543 37.44 6.98 14.61
N SER A 544 37.02 7.56 13.49
CA SER A 544 35.65 8.02 13.33
C SER A 544 34.66 6.84 13.28
N PRO A 545 33.37 7.06 13.59
CA PRO A 545 32.35 6.01 13.47
C PRO A 545 32.32 5.39 12.07
N THR A 546 32.49 6.19 11.01
CA THR A 546 32.49 5.68 9.64
C THR A 546 33.66 4.76 9.32
N GLN A 547 34.85 5.03 9.87
CA GLN A 547 36.02 4.17 9.75
C GLN A 547 35.89 2.91 10.59
N PHE A 548 35.31 3.01 11.79
CA PHE A 548 35.08 1.86 12.67
C PHE A 548 34.23 0.78 12.00
N TYR A 549 33.23 1.17 11.22
CA TYR A 549 32.39 0.24 10.45
C TYR A 549 33.04 -0.32 9.20
N MET A 550 34.26 0.08 8.84
CA MET A 550 34.95 -0.47 7.67
C MET A 550 35.46 -1.89 7.92
N PRO A 551 35.13 -2.86 7.04
CA PRO A 551 35.57 -4.25 7.23
C PRO A 551 37.08 -4.45 7.24
N ASN A 552 37.84 -3.53 6.64
CA ASN A 552 39.29 -3.62 6.49
C ASN A 552 40.08 -2.81 7.53
N LEU A 553 39.45 -2.11 8.48
CA LEU A 553 40.15 -1.27 9.47
C LEU A 553 41.26 -2.03 10.22
N ALA A 554 40.94 -3.19 10.79
CA ALA A 554 41.92 -4.00 11.52
C ALA A 554 43.09 -4.42 10.63
N SER A 555 42.83 -4.74 9.36
CA SER A 555 43.88 -5.09 8.41
C SER A 555 44.76 -3.89 8.01
N GLU A 556 44.20 -2.68 7.93
CA GLU A 556 44.96 -1.46 7.66
C GLU A 556 45.89 -1.09 8.81
N LEU A 557 45.40 -1.16 10.06
CA LEU A 557 46.20 -0.95 11.25
C LEU A 557 47.29 -2.01 11.38
N LYS A 558 46.95 -3.29 11.16
CA LYS A 558 47.94 -4.38 11.12
C LYS A 558 49.05 -4.08 10.12
N ARG A 559 48.69 -3.65 8.91
CA ARG A 559 49.66 -3.31 7.86
C ARG A 559 50.58 -2.17 8.28
N ALA A 560 50.03 -1.11 8.89
CA ALA A 560 50.84 0.01 9.39
C ALA A 560 51.80 -0.46 10.50
N MET A 561 51.31 -1.23 11.48
CA MET A 561 52.13 -1.80 12.56
C MET A 561 53.23 -2.72 12.02
N ASP A 562 52.91 -3.65 11.13
CA ASP A 562 53.87 -4.58 10.52
C ASP A 562 54.95 -3.82 9.72
N ARG A 563 54.55 -2.80 8.95
CA ARG A 563 55.46 -1.99 8.12
C ARG A 563 56.50 -1.24 8.94
N PHE A 564 56.13 -0.76 10.12
CA PHE A 564 57.03 -0.03 11.02
C PHE A 564 57.52 -0.88 12.21
N GLU A 565 57.33 -2.21 12.13
CA GLU A 565 57.80 -3.19 13.13
C GLU A 565 57.34 -2.91 14.57
N LEU A 566 56.12 -2.39 14.72
CA LEU A 566 55.54 -2.11 16.02
C LEU A 566 55.13 -3.40 16.74
N LYS A 567 55.32 -3.41 18.05
CA LYS A 567 54.87 -4.51 18.92
C LYS A 567 53.38 -4.36 19.23
N PRO A 568 52.66 -5.49 19.45
CA PRO A 568 51.32 -5.46 20.01
C PRO A 568 51.23 -4.59 21.26
N GLY A 569 50.18 -3.78 21.36
CA GLY A 569 49.89 -2.88 22.47
C GLY A 569 50.55 -1.51 22.39
N GLN A 570 51.33 -1.21 21.35
CA GLN A 570 51.95 0.12 21.17
C GLN A 570 51.06 1.14 20.44
N ILE A 571 50.00 0.67 19.80
CA ILE A 571 48.95 1.51 19.19
C ILE A 571 47.65 1.28 19.95
N GLU A 572 46.96 2.37 20.24
CA GLU A 572 45.63 2.40 20.83
C GLU A 572 44.69 3.15 19.89
N VAL A 573 43.51 2.60 19.66
CA VAL A 573 42.48 3.23 18.83
C VAL A 573 41.41 3.80 19.74
N GLU A 574 41.12 5.08 19.56
CA GLU A 574 40.10 5.78 20.32
C GLU A 574 38.81 5.81 19.49
N ILE A 575 37.71 5.31 20.06
CA ILE A 575 36.39 5.29 19.45
C ILE A 575 35.39 5.98 20.36
N THR A 576 34.47 6.72 19.78
CA THR A 576 33.38 7.37 20.53
C THR A 576 32.26 6.41 20.87
N GLU A 577 31.44 6.74 21.88
CA GLU A 577 30.23 5.96 22.22
C GLU A 577 29.29 5.72 21.04
N SER A 578 29.12 6.70 20.16
CA SER A 578 28.23 6.60 18.98
C SER A 578 28.67 5.51 18.01
N SER A 579 29.96 5.17 17.98
CA SER A 579 30.51 4.06 17.19
C SER A 579 30.00 2.68 17.65
N LEU A 580 29.50 2.57 18.89
CA LEU A 580 29.10 1.31 19.50
C LEU A 580 27.58 1.04 19.43
N VAL A 581 26.75 2.09 19.38
CA VAL A 581 25.29 1.98 19.59
C VAL A 581 24.54 1.40 18.40
N HIS A 582 24.96 1.67 17.16
CA HIS A 582 24.15 1.34 15.97
C HIS A 582 24.03 -0.16 15.66
N ASN A 583 25.04 -0.98 15.97
CA ASN A 583 25.01 -2.43 15.71
C ASN A 583 25.98 -3.18 16.63
N LEU A 584 25.49 -3.62 17.79
CA LEU A 584 26.30 -4.30 18.81
C LEU A 584 27.02 -5.56 18.30
N THR A 585 26.35 -6.36 17.47
CA THR A 585 26.96 -7.59 16.92
C THR A 585 28.15 -7.26 16.02
N HIS A 586 28.02 -6.23 15.19
CA HIS A 586 29.11 -5.75 14.37
C HIS A 586 30.23 -5.15 15.21
N SER A 587 29.89 -4.28 16.16
CA SER A 587 30.86 -3.61 17.04
C SER A 587 31.67 -4.64 17.83
N HIS A 588 31.03 -5.66 18.42
CA HIS A 588 31.74 -6.74 19.11
C HIS A 588 32.70 -7.51 18.20
N LYS A 589 32.29 -7.83 16.97
CA LYS A 589 33.16 -8.49 15.98
C LYS A 589 34.36 -7.62 15.61
N GLN A 590 34.14 -6.33 15.40
CA GLN A 590 35.17 -5.38 15.00
C GLN A 590 36.21 -5.17 16.12
N LEU A 591 35.75 -4.97 17.36
CA LEU A 591 36.62 -4.87 18.54
C LEU A 591 37.49 -6.11 18.69
N LYS A 592 36.91 -7.31 18.52
CA LYS A 592 37.66 -8.56 18.55
C LYS A 592 38.75 -8.60 17.46
N LEU A 593 38.46 -8.16 16.24
CA LEU A 593 39.45 -8.11 15.16
C LEU A 593 40.60 -7.15 15.47
N LEU A 594 40.32 -5.99 16.09
CA LEU A 594 41.36 -5.05 16.52
C LEU A 594 42.24 -5.64 17.62
N HIS A 595 41.63 -6.28 18.61
CA HIS A 595 42.35 -6.96 19.68
C HIS A 595 43.20 -8.15 19.16
N ASP A 596 42.68 -8.95 18.21
CA ASP A 596 43.41 -10.05 17.58
C ASP A 596 44.66 -9.59 16.80
N VAL A 597 44.65 -8.34 16.31
CA VAL A 597 45.82 -7.68 15.69
C VAL A 597 46.79 -7.12 16.73
N GLY A 598 46.36 -7.01 17.99
CA GLY A 598 47.17 -6.50 19.09
C GLY A 598 47.07 -4.98 19.26
N VAL A 599 45.99 -4.36 18.81
CA VAL A 599 45.69 -2.94 19.03
C VAL A 599 44.87 -2.80 20.31
N ARG A 600 45.22 -1.82 21.16
CA ARG A 600 44.40 -1.45 22.34
C ARG A 600 43.21 -0.62 21.92
N ILE A 601 42.15 -0.63 22.70
CA ILE A 601 40.92 0.09 22.38
C ILE A 601 40.52 0.99 23.55
N ALA A 602 40.42 2.27 23.26
CA ALA A 602 39.91 3.28 24.18
C ALA A 602 38.51 3.72 23.79
N LEU A 603 37.62 3.83 24.78
CA LEU A 603 36.34 4.49 24.61
C LEU A 603 36.48 5.97 24.98
N ASP A 604 36.24 6.82 24.00
CA ASP A 604 36.39 8.28 24.05
C ASP A 604 35.04 8.99 24.30
N ASP A 605 35.12 10.23 24.80
CA ASP A 605 33.98 11.11 25.13
C ASP A 605 32.93 10.46 26.07
N PHE A 606 33.35 9.58 26.99
CA PHE A 606 32.41 8.80 27.79
C PHE A 606 31.55 9.67 28.74
N GLY A 607 30.24 9.43 28.73
CA GLY A 607 29.22 10.15 29.50
C GLY A 607 28.46 11.21 28.70
N THR A 608 28.80 11.43 27.43
CA THR A 608 28.11 12.40 26.55
C THR A 608 27.10 11.76 25.59
N GLY A 609 27.16 10.44 25.41
CA GLY A 609 26.33 9.69 24.46
C GLY A 609 25.28 8.78 25.11
N GLU A 610 24.62 7.97 24.28
CA GLU A 610 23.59 7.00 24.69
C GLU A 610 24.15 5.57 24.90
N CYS A 611 25.36 5.42 25.44
CA CYS A 611 25.89 4.09 25.75
C CYS A 611 25.29 3.54 27.06
N SER A 612 24.57 2.42 26.96
CA SER A 612 24.04 1.74 28.15
C SER A 612 25.14 0.94 28.87
N LEU A 613 25.05 0.84 30.20
CA LEU A 613 25.96 0.02 31.01
C LEU A 613 25.95 -1.46 30.60
N SER A 614 24.82 -1.95 30.08
CA SER A 614 24.72 -3.32 29.58
C SER A 614 25.52 -3.53 28.29
N HIS A 615 25.71 -2.49 27.48
CA HIS A 615 26.60 -2.52 26.31
C HIS A 615 28.05 -2.63 26.78
N LEU A 616 28.50 -1.72 27.64
CA LEU A 616 29.88 -1.72 28.18
C LEU A 616 30.31 -3.07 28.75
N ARG A 617 29.43 -3.74 29.51
CA ARG A 617 29.73 -5.04 30.14
C ARG A 617 30.22 -6.11 29.17
N ASN A 618 29.77 -6.08 27.92
CA ASN A 618 30.04 -7.13 26.93
C ASN A 618 31.12 -6.75 25.91
N LEU A 619 31.77 -5.59 26.06
CA LEU A 619 32.80 -5.10 25.16
C LEU A 619 34.17 -5.28 25.81
N GLN A 620 35.15 -5.69 25.00
CA GLN A 620 36.55 -5.79 25.42
C GLN A 620 37.23 -4.45 25.14
N LEU A 621 37.20 -3.56 26.13
CA LEU A 621 37.83 -2.24 26.08
C LEU A 621 38.99 -2.21 27.07
N ASP A 622 40.09 -1.57 26.71
CA ASP A 622 41.29 -1.45 27.56
C ASP A 622 41.28 -0.15 28.37
N THR A 623 40.79 0.93 27.75
CA THR A 623 40.84 2.29 28.29
C THR A 623 39.46 2.95 28.19
N LEU A 624 39.12 3.78 29.18
CA LEU A 624 37.98 4.69 29.16
C LEU A 624 38.49 6.11 29.39
N LYS A 625 38.19 7.03 28.46
CA LYS A 625 38.54 8.44 28.57
C LYS A 625 37.32 9.21 29.10
N LEU A 626 37.53 9.92 30.21
CA LEU A 626 36.53 10.77 30.84
C LEU A 626 36.53 12.14 30.15
N ASP A 627 35.42 12.48 29.51
CA ASP A 627 35.27 13.72 28.72
C ASP A 627 35.57 14.98 29.55
N ARG A 628 36.28 15.93 28.92
CA ARG A 628 36.67 17.21 29.51
C ARG A 628 35.53 18.00 30.15
N ARG A 629 34.28 17.85 29.72
CA ARG A 629 33.10 18.55 30.26
C ARG A 629 32.84 18.15 31.70
N PHE A 630 33.07 16.89 32.06
CA PHE A 630 32.99 16.42 33.45
C PHE A 630 34.13 16.99 34.30
N VAL A 631 35.35 17.01 33.72
CA VAL A 631 36.57 17.48 34.41
C VAL A 631 36.55 18.98 34.66
N ALA A 632 36.08 19.77 33.68
CA ALA A 632 36.09 21.23 33.74
C ALA A 632 35.42 21.79 35.01
N ASN A 633 34.29 21.20 35.43
CA ASN A 633 33.48 21.67 36.55
C ASN A 633 33.55 20.76 37.79
N ILE A 634 34.52 19.84 37.86
CA ILE A 634 34.56 18.77 38.86
C ILE A 634 34.75 19.28 40.31
N VAL A 635 35.40 20.43 40.48
CA VAL A 635 35.65 21.05 41.79
C VAL A 635 34.44 21.86 42.26
N GLU A 636 33.70 22.47 41.33
CA GLU A 636 32.59 23.40 41.64
C GLU A 636 31.23 22.69 41.70
N SER A 637 31.02 21.68 40.86
CA SER A 637 29.74 20.99 40.70
C SER A 637 29.75 19.64 41.40
N ARG A 638 28.99 19.53 42.51
CA ARG A 638 28.79 18.26 43.23
C ARG A 638 28.22 17.16 42.34
N ARG A 639 27.44 17.53 41.32
CA ARG A 639 26.84 16.58 40.38
C ARG A 639 27.90 16.01 39.43
N GLU A 640 28.73 16.87 38.83
CA GLU A 640 29.83 16.44 37.94
C GLU A 640 30.83 15.58 38.71
N ALA A 641 31.21 16.01 39.91
CA ALA A 641 32.07 15.25 40.82
C ALA A 641 31.54 13.84 41.11
N ALA A 642 30.25 13.71 41.43
CA ALA A 642 29.64 12.41 41.72
C ALA A 642 29.52 11.50 40.48
N MET A 643 29.29 12.08 39.30
CA MET A 643 29.27 11.33 38.05
C MET A 643 30.68 10.82 37.71
N ALA A 644 31.68 11.71 37.73
CA ALA A 644 33.07 11.34 37.47
C ALA A 644 33.59 10.27 38.43
N SER A 645 33.34 10.38 39.75
CA SER A 645 33.77 9.36 40.71
C SER A 645 33.11 8.00 40.45
N SER A 646 31.82 8.00 40.11
CA SER A 646 31.08 6.78 39.77
C SER A 646 31.64 6.11 38.50
N ILE A 647 32.03 6.91 37.50
CA ILE A 647 32.65 6.42 36.26
C ILE A 647 34.03 5.82 36.55
N ILE A 648 34.84 6.49 37.37
CA ILE A 648 36.16 6.00 37.77
C ILE A 648 36.02 4.65 38.50
N ASP A 649 35.11 4.55 39.46
CA ASP A 649 34.87 3.32 40.21
C ASP A 649 34.31 2.19 39.34
N LEU A 650 33.39 2.49 38.43
CA LEU A 650 32.85 1.52 37.47
C LEU A 650 33.96 0.96 36.59
N SER A 651 34.79 1.84 36.03
CA SER A 651 35.88 1.45 35.12
C SER A 651 36.90 0.57 35.84
N ARG A 652 37.21 0.89 37.09
CA ARG A 652 38.07 0.06 37.95
C ARG A 652 37.48 -1.33 38.17
N ASN A 653 36.18 -1.45 38.39
CA ASN A 653 35.50 -2.73 38.58
C ASN A 653 35.41 -3.57 37.29
N LEU A 654 35.62 -2.96 36.13
CA LEU A 654 35.63 -3.60 34.82
C LEU A 654 37.06 -3.81 34.28
N ASP A 655 38.08 -3.62 35.13
CA ASP A 655 39.51 -3.72 34.79
C ASP A 655 39.95 -2.80 33.64
N MET A 656 39.27 -1.66 33.45
CA MET A 656 39.61 -0.64 32.46
C MET A 656 40.50 0.46 33.06
N LEU A 657 41.49 0.92 32.29
CA LEU A 657 42.30 2.09 32.62
C LEU A 657 41.48 3.37 32.40
N VAL A 658 41.45 4.30 33.36
CA VAL A 658 40.77 5.60 33.17
C VAL A 658 41.78 6.69 32.86
N ILE A 659 41.52 7.43 31.79
CA ILE A 659 42.22 8.66 31.43
C ILE A 659 41.25 9.83 31.66
N ALA A 660 41.62 10.80 32.49
CA ALA A 660 40.86 12.04 32.60
C ALA A 660 41.40 13.10 31.64
N GLU A 661 40.53 13.65 30.80
CA GLU A 661 40.89 14.65 29.80
C GLU A 661 40.60 16.08 30.23
N GLY A 662 41.28 17.05 29.60
CA GLY A 662 41.03 18.46 29.86
C GLY A 662 41.41 18.90 31.27
N VAL A 663 42.42 18.26 31.88
CA VAL A 663 42.97 18.70 33.16
C VAL A 663 43.78 19.98 32.96
N GLU A 664 43.26 21.09 33.46
CA GLU A 664 43.83 22.43 33.27
C GLU A 664 44.37 23.03 34.57
N THR A 665 43.83 22.63 35.74
CA THR A 665 44.21 23.23 37.02
C THR A 665 44.77 22.21 38.03
N PRO A 666 45.66 22.63 38.95
CA PRO A 666 46.17 21.77 40.03
C PRO A 666 45.06 21.20 40.93
N GLU A 667 43.97 21.93 41.14
CA GLU A 667 42.82 21.48 41.94
C GLU A 667 42.08 20.32 41.27
N GLN A 668 41.87 20.40 39.94
CA GLN A 668 41.30 19.30 39.16
C GLN A 668 42.21 18.07 39.24
N TYR A 669 43.52 18.25 39.09
CA TYR A 669 44.52 17.19 39.24
C TYR A 669 44.41 16.52 40.62
N GLN A 670 44.41 17.31 41.70
CA GLN A 670 44.37 16.77 43.06
C GLN A 670 43.07 16.00 43.30
N TRP A 671 41.92 16.53 42.85
CA TRP A 671 40.64 15.85 42.99
C TRP A 671 40.64 14.49 42.28
N LEU A 672 41.12 14.44 41.04
CA LEU A 672 41.19 13.21 40.26
C LEU A 672 42.15 12.18 40.87
N ALA A 673 43.27 12.64 41.44
CA ALA A 673 44.21 11.80 42.16
C ALA A 673 43.59 11.20 43.44
N ASP A 674 42.88 12.02 44.22
CA ASP A 674 42.22 11.60 45.46
C ASP A 674 41.09 10.58 45.22
N ASN A 675 40.46 10.63 44.04
CA ASN A 675 39.42 9.68 43.61
C ASN A 675 39.99 8.45 42.86
N GLY A 676 41.31 8.35 42.74
CA GLY A 676 41.99 7.18 42.20
C GLY A 676 41.90 7.04 40.68
N CYS A 677 41.88 8.15 39.96
CA CYS A 677 42.11 8.18 38.51
C CYS A 677 43.57 7.77 38.20
N GLN A 678 43.78 6.93 37.18
CA GLN A 678 45.10 6.33 36.90
C GLN A 678 45.98 7.19 35.99
N VAL A 679 45.39 7.88 35.01
CA VAL A 679 46.10 8.64 33.98
C VAL A 679 45.39 9.96 33.72
N MET A 680 46.15 11.01 33.41
CA MET A 680 45.61 12.33 33.08
C MET A 680 46.21 12.88 31.80
N GLN A 681 45.41 13.72 31.13
CA GLN A 681 45.75 14.49 29.95
C GLN A 681 45.12 15.88 30.02
N GLY A 682 45.87 16.91 29.63
CA GLY A 682 45.35 18.27 29.58
C GLY A 682 46.45 19.32 29.59
N PHE A 683 46.06 20.59 29.53
CA PHE A 683 46.98 21.72 29.41
C PHE A 683 47.84 21.96 30.65
N LEU A 684 47.45 21.41 31.80
CA LEU A 684 48.30 21.39 32.99
C LEU A 684 49.60 20.60 32.75
N ILE A 685 49.52 19.53 31.95
CA ILE A 685 50.67 18.66 31.63
C ILE A 685 51.43 19.27 30.45
N ALA A 686 50.76 19.38 29.30
CA ALA A 686 51.26 20.08 28.13
C ALA A 686 50.16 20.31 27.09
N HIS A 687 50.36 21.34 26.27
CA HIS A 687 49.60 21.53 25.04
C HIS A 687 50.02 20.48 23.99
N PRO A 688 49.19 20.22 22.96
CA PRO A 688 49.61 19.39 21.84
C PRO A 688 50.87 19.91 21.16
N MET A 689 51.84 19.03 20.92
CA MET A 689 53.20 19.38 20.47
C MET A 689 53.53 18.78 19.12
N VAL A 690 54.39 19.46 18.35
CA VAL A 690 54.95 18.90 17.12
C VAL A 690 55.88 17.71 17.43
N PRO A 691 56.13 16.81 16.46
CA PRO A 691 57.00 15.64 16.66
C PRO A 691 58.33 15.91 17.37
N GLU A 692 59.02 17.01 17.03
CA GLU A 692 60.33 17.32 17.61
C GLU A 692 60.27 17.69 19.09
N ASP A 693 59.21 18.37 19.50
CA ASP A 693 58.99 18.78 20.89
C ASP A 693 58.50 17.60 21.73
N ALA A 694 57.60 16.78 21.17
CA ALA A 694 57.12 15.56 21.82
C ALA A 694 58.27 14.57 22.11
N LEU A 695 59.27 14.47 21.22
CA LEU A 695 60.47 13.66 21.44
C LEU A 695 61.28 14.10 22.69
N ARG A 696 61.19 15.38 23.06
CA ARG A 696 61.90 15.96 24.21
C ARG A 696 61.09 15.89 25.50
N PHE A 697 59.86 15.42 25.45
CA PHE A 697 59.03 15.29 26.64
C PHE A 697 59.68 14.33 27.64
N PRO A 698 59.79 14.69 28.94
CA PRO A 698 60.46 13.85 29.90
C PRO A 698 59.68 12.55 30.13
N GLY A 699 60.38 11.43 30.34
CA GLY A 699 59.74 10.15 30.65
C GLY A 699 59.00 10.12 32.00
N HIS A 700 59.28 11.10 32.87
CA HIS A 700 58.58 11.34 34.14
C HIS A 700 58.25 12.82 34.26
N PHE A 701 56.97 13.11 34.49
CA PHE A 701 56.43 14.43 34.74
C PHE A 701 56.43 14.71 36.25
N GLU A 702 57.22 15.68 36.70
CA GLU A 702 57.26 16.06 38.11
C GLU A 702 56.13 17.05 38.46
N VAL A 703 55.07 16.53 39.08
CA VAL A 703 53.97 17.35 39.63
C VAL A 703 54.48 18.34 40.69
N ALA A 704 55.57 18.00 41.39
CA ALA A 704 56.19 18.83 42.43
C ALA A 704 56.67 20.20 41.90
N GLY A 705 56.94 20.32 40.59
CA GLY A 705 57.30 21.58 39.95
C GLY A 705 56.21 22.67 40.09
N LEU A 706 54.94 22.29 40.20
CA LEU A 706 53.80 23.20 40.41
C LEU A 706 53.76 23.82 41.81
N ARG A 707 54.32 23.14 42.84
CA ARG A 707 54.48 23.72 44.19
C ARG A 707 55.61 24.76 44.25
N SER A 708 56.64 24.61 43.42
CA SER A 708 57.81 25.53 43.42
C SER A 708 57.64 26.78 42.55
N SER A 709 56.72 26.76 41.58
CA SER A 709 56.43 27.90 40.70
C SER A 709 55.35 28.85 41.26
N GLY A 710 54.88 28.64 42.49
CA GLY A 710 53.93 29.54 43.17
C GLY A 710 52.52 29.51 42.59
N LEU A 711 52.12 28.40 41.96
CA LEU A 711 50.75 28.13 41.47
C LEU A 711 49.98 27.17 42.39
N LEU A 712 50.29 27.17 43.68
CA LEU A 712 49.54 26.53 44.76
C LEU A 712 49.46 27.47 45.96
#